data_AF-A0A9X1YFE3-F1
#
_entry.id   AF-A0A9X1YFE3-F1
#
_cell.length_a   1.000
_cell.length_b   1.000
_cell.length_c   1.000
_cell.angle_alpha   90.00
_cell.angle_beta   90.00
_cell.angle_gamma   90.00
#
_symmetry.space_group_name_H-M   'P 1'
#
loop_
_entity.id
_entity.type
_entity.pdbx_description
1 polymer ?
#
loop_
_entity_poly.entity_id
_entity_poly.type
_entity_poly.pdbx_seq_one_letter_code
_entity_poly.pdbx_strand_id
1 'polypeptide(L)'
;MSFRWKAASSLLIVAALLAACGGGKSGGGDSGSPSGGTGSGSGTGTGTGSGTGTGTGTGNGGATTQDFTPLTWPQTDPTTQYTLADGTLVTQIGGRVRDRHAREQPDTPGTGDPYDLFAAHYFERRSHQITIYDNVSPTNSTQHILTVVVRPQWWLYGTNFRSGYIGRRDGDAPGPTAVALYGDNGGMKRLPNFSLLSNQELKTPLANYDALPSDPSDNYTTDLSVPPKDGEFVLVKQITQSASLKRPLQAGDLIEFELGIFLAGDKSDPNLGRFNYYSDVTVYKVGSPGARPWYRGPSGPTSDASLIPWDSHELPAEALSGGTLMTLQEDTSNQPEMNLMQAATNIAGIDIQPFQEGRRLFHTSFLTGTHPEPGNPVFTAQAGKAGPRFQQPSCIACHAEDGKSTPAQAGALNTMVVLTGDSDASGNVVPDARFGGHLEQGLITDAGKTFDGRQAILSIASTTTTPGTYPDGTAYTLQKPVYALTDTSGKALDMPAHMSVRSAPHLVGMGLLEAVPESALQALATASQGDADGAVGKLQIVTDLKNPSLKRVGRFGWRATSATVEQQTAAALNGDIGVTTSILPTRLCGLAAAAAGADCRAADKTQAALSDSDLDLLVHYLSTLAVPPARHFAGEQPLGVTGPTIVAQPVATTNAQIAAENAMQARVAAGKNLFAQLRCTACHVPTLTTGTAHRLAELRGQTIAPYTDLLLHDMGPDLADTFPQGKASAQEWRTAPLWGLGLLSAINPNVRYLHDGRARTIEEAILWHGGQAAAARDRFKALGADDRQKVIDMVSSR
;
A
#
# COMPACT_ATOMS: atom_id res chain seq x y z
N MET A 1 -20.58 4.67 28.18
CA MET A 1 -20.38 5.89 29.00
C MET A 1 -19.45 6.82 28.23
N SER A 2 -19.94 7.98 27.84
CA SER A 2 -19.34 8.88 26.85
C SER A 2 -18.90 10.21 27.50
N PHE A 3 -17.69 10.68 27.23
CA PHE A 3 -17.29 12.06 27.52
C PHE A 3 -16.37 12.62 26.42
N ARG A 4 -16.83 13.71 25.78
CA ARG A 4 -16.11 14.62 24.87
C ARG A 4 -16.08 16.00 25.53
N TRP A 5 -14.98 16.75 25.44
CA TRP A 5 -15.01 18.22 25.52
C TRP A 5 -13.99 18.90 24.59
N LYS A 6 -14.44 20.06 24.06
CA LYS A 6 -13.83 20.94 23.05
C LYS A 6 -12.92 22.00 23.68
N ALA A 7 -11.97 22.49 22.88
CA ALA A 7 -11.14 23.67 23.14
C ALA A 7 -11.79 24.98 22.65
N ALA A 8 -11.42 26.12 23.24
CA ALA A 8 -11.85 27.47 22.87
C ALA A 8 -10.64 28.38 22.55
N SER A 9 -10.81 29.19 21.50
CA SER A 9 -9.85 30.16 20.94
C SER A 9 -9.87 31.52 21.67
N SER A 10 -8.83 32.34 21.48
CA SER A 10 -8.92 33.81 21.68
C SER A 10 -7.92 34.58 20.80
N LEU A 11 -8.46 35.59 20.11
CA LEU A 11 -7.83 36.63 19.29
C LEU A 11 -7.05 37.66 20.14
N LEU A 12 -6.10 38.38 19.53
CA LEU A 12 -5.88 39.80 19.83
C LEU A 12 -5.25 40.56 18.64
N ILE A 13 -5.86 41.72 18.36
CA ILE A 13 -5.54 42.78 17.39
C ILE A 13 -4.78 43.89 18.14
N VAL A 14 -3.75 44.52 17.55
CA VAL A 14 -3.47 45.98 17.68
C VAL A 14 -2.72 46.49 16.43
N ALA A 15 -3.03 47.73 16.06
CA ALA A 15 -2.72 48.46 14.83
C ALA A 15 -1.44 49.34 14.89
N ALA A 16 -0.93 49.60 13.69
CA ALA A 16 -0.44 50.85 13.08
C ALA A 16 0.49 51.84 13.83
N LEU A 17 1.56 52.26 13.14
CA LEU A 17 2.00 53.66 13.08
C LEU A 17 2.85 53.96 11.83
N LEU A 18 2.66 55.19 11.34
CA LEU A 18 3.05 55.80 10.07
C LEU A 18 4.46 56.45 10.04
N ALA A 19 4.87 56.79 8.81
CA ALA A 19 5.76 57.90 8.37
C ALA A 19 7.28 57.57 8.34
N ALA A 20 8.11 58.04 7.38
CA ALA A 20 7.97 59.08 6.36
C ALA A 20 9.03 58.91 5.22
N CYS A 21 8.67 59.43 4.05
CA CYS A 21 9.41 60.22 3.06
C CYS A 21 10.88 59.96 2.64
N GLY A 22 11.06 59.92 1.32
CA GLY A 22 12.28 60.26 0.57
C GLY A 22 12.50 59.25 -0.55
N GLY A 23 12.35 59.50 -1.85
CA GLY A 23 12.53 60.71 -2.63
C GLY A 23 13.61 60.41 -3.68
N GLY A 24 13.25 60.34 -4.97
CA GLY A 24 14.23 60.21 -6.06
C GLY A 24 13.70 59.61 -7.36
N LYS A 25 13.25 60.48 -8.28
CA LYS A 25 12.96 60.19 -9.70
C LYS A 25 14.23 60.31 -10.54
N SER A 26 14.36 59.48 -11.57
CA SER A 26 14.65 59.83 -12.99
C SER A 26 15.08 58.56 -13.73
N GLY A 27 14.34 58.12 -14.76
CA GLY A 27 14.61 58.38 -16.19
C GLY A 27 15.37 57.16 -16.74
N GLY A 28 14.90 56.37 -17.71
CA GLY A 28 14.22 56.67 -18.97
C GLY A 28 15.12 56.09 -20.09
N GLY A 29 14.58 55.27 -20.99
CA GLY A 29 15.33 54.82 -22.18
C GLY A 29 14.97 53.44 -22.70
N ASP A 30 14.09 53.42 -23.69
CA ASP A 30 13.71 52.29 -24.55
C ASP A 30 14.88 51.62 -25.28
N SER A 31 14.68 50.35 -25.67
CA SER A 31 14.53 49.91 -27.07
C SER A 31 15.12 48.52 -27.36
N GLY A 32 14.38 47.70 -28.14
CA GLY A 32 14.98 46.71 -29.05
C GLY A 32 14.71 45.23 -28.76
N SER A 33 13.56 44.71 -29.24
CA SER A 33 13.46 43.35 -29.83
C SER A 33 14.04 43.37 -31.28
N PRO A 34 14.11 42.28 -32.09
CA PRO A 34 13.50 40.94 -31.95
C PRO A 34 14.34 39.75 -32.52
N SER A 35 13.66 38.60 -32.62
CA SER A 35 13.91 37.41 -33.48
C SER A 35 14.96 36.41 -32.96
N GLY A 36 14.77 35.08 -33.02
CA GLY A 36 13.83 34.23 -33.76
C GLY A 36 14.61 33.00 -34.24
N GLY A 37 14.12 31.78 -34.05
CA GLY A 37 14.83 30.60 -34.55
C GLY A 37 14.35 29.26 -33.99
N THR A 38 13.28 28.74 -34.57
CA THR A 38 12.83 27.34 -34.50
C THR A 38 13.74 26.40 -35.29
N GLY A 39 13.89 25.14 -34.85
CA GLY A 39 14.52 24.09 -35.64
C GLY A 39 14.36 22.69 -35.04
N SER A 40 13.32 21.98 -35.47
CA SER A 40 13.08 20.55 -35.27
C SER A 40 13.98 19.68 -36.16
N GLY A 41 14.34 18.47 -35.71
CA GLY A 41 14.98 17.47 -36.56
C GLY A 41 15.08 16.09 -35.93
N SER A 42 14.12 15.23 -36.26
CA SER A 42 14.07 13.78 -36.01
C SER A 42 15.11 13.01 -36.83
N GLY A 43 15.63 11.88 -36.31
CA GLY A 43 16.42 10.94 -37.09
C GLY A 43 16.71 9.63 -36.36
N THR A 44 15.92 8.60 -36.65
CA THR A 44 16.09 7.19 -36.32
C THR A 44 17.29 6.56 -37.05
N GLY A 45 17.99 5.62 -36.42
CA GLY A 45 19.00 4.78 -37.07
C GLY A 45 19.47 3.61 -36.22
N THR A 46 18.90 2.43 -36.48
CA THR A 46 19.33 1.10 -36.01
C THR A 46 20.65 0.67 -36.68
N GLY A 47 21.53 -0.01 -35.94
CA GLY A 47 22.71 -0.65 -36.52
C GLY A 47 23.49 -1.52 -35.52
N THR A 48 23.26 -2.83 -35.62
CA THR A 48 24.04 -3.91 -35.01
C THR A 48 25.47 -3.99 -35.56
N GLY A 49 26.46 -4.28 -34.71
CA GLY A 49 27.80 -4.66 -35.15
C GLY A 49 28.70 -5.12 -34.00
N SER A 50 28.96 -6.42 -33.95
CA SER A 50 30.00 -7.03 -33.10
C SER A 50 31.39 -6.75 -33.67
N GLY A 51 32.35 -6.48 -32.80
CA GLY A 51 33.74 -6.26 -33.18
C GLY A 51 34.67 -6.33 -31.97
N THR A 52 35.33 -7.46 -31.82
CA THR A 52 36.44 -7.71 -30.88
C THR A 52 37.67 -6.88 -31.28
N GLY A 53 38.21 -6.09 -30.35
CA GLY A 53 39.45 -5.33 -30.57
C GLY A 53 40.12 -4.97 -29.24
N THR A 54 41.19 -5.68 -28.91
CA THR A 54 42.13 -5.37 -27.83
C THR A 54 42.95 -4.12 -28.16
N GLY A 55 42.89 -3.10 -27.30
CA GLY A 55 43.73 -1.91 -27.40
C GLY A 55 43.82 -1.18 -26.07
N THR A 56 45.00 -1.23 -25.45
CA THR A 56 45.40 -0.50 -24.24
C THR A 56 45.48 1.00 -24.51
N GLY A 57 44.71 1.80 -23.77
CA GLY A 57 44.78 3.26 -23.78
C GLY A 57 44.30 3.83 -22.44
N THR A 58 45.18 4.55 -21.76
CA THR A 58 44.95 5.26 -20.49
C THR A 58 44.22 6.58 -20.71
N GLY A 59 43.09 6.81 -20.03
CA GLY A 59 42.48 8.15 -19.89
C GLY A 59 40.94 8.18 -19.75
N ASN A 60 40.49 8.57 -18.54
CA ASN A 60 39.18 9.12 -18.13
C ASN A 60 37.86 8.35 -18.35
N GLY A 61 37.12 8.20 -17.24
CA GLY A 61 35.66 8.16 -17.22
C GLY A 61 35.00 6.78 -17.39
N GLY A 62 35.51 5.74 -16.74
CA GLY A 62 34.87 4.43 -16.73
C GLY A 62 33.69 4.36 -15.75
N ALA A 63 32.50 4.07 -16.27
CA ALA A 63 31.34 3.65 -15.50
C ALA A 63 31.75 2.59 -14.47
N THR A 64 31.50 2.86 -13.19
CA THR A 64 31.78 1.92 -12.10
C THR A 64 31.00 0.63 -12.35
N THR A 65 31.75 -0.44 -12.59
CA THR A 65 31.33 -1.84 -12.51
C THR A 65 30.50 -2.09 -11.25
N GLN A 66 29.43 -2.86 -11.40
CA GLN A 66 28.41 -3.10 -10.37
C GLN A 66 29.00 -3.73 -9.09
N ASP A 67 28.86 -3.04 -7.96
CA ASP A 67 29.27 -3.49 -6.63
C ASP A 67 28.15 -4.24 -5.88
N PHE A 68 27.18 -4.77 -6.62
CA PHE A 68 26.05 -5.55 -6.08
C PHE A 68 25.60 -6.65 -7.03
N THR A 69 24.97 -7.68 -6.47
CA THR A 69 24.30 -8.76 -7.20
C THR A 69 22.80 -8.43 -7.29
N PRO A 70 22.18 -8.36 -8.47
CA PRO A 70 20.73 -8.15 -8.60
C PRO A 70 19.91 -9.29 -8.01
N LEU A 71 18.74 -8.98 -7.44
CA LEU A 71 17.77 -9.97 -6.99
C LEU A 71 17.27 -10.80 -8.19
N THR A 72 17.16 -12.11 -7.97
CA THR A 72 16.68 -13.07 -8.96
C THR A 72 15.77 -14.06 -8.26
N TRP A 73 14.67 -14.44 -8.91
CA TRP A 73 13.79 -15.49 -8.41
C TRP A 73 13.69 -16.62 -9.43
N PRO A 74 13.59 -17.88 -8.98
CA PRO A 74 13.58 -19.04 -9.85
C PRO A 74 12.25 -19.23 -10.59
N GLN A 75 11.14 -18.72 -10.04
CA GLN A 75 9.81 -18.83 -10.61
C GLN A 75 9.65 -17.85 -11.77
N THR A 76 9.32 -18.36 -12.96
CA THR A 76 9.10 -17.53 -14.15
C THR A 76 7.72 -17.73 -14.79
N ASP A 77 7.03 -18.81 -14.45
CA ASP A 77 5.71 -19.11 -15.01
C ASP A 77 4.66 -18.06 -14.58
N PRO A 78 3.79 -17.61 -15.49
CA PRO A 78 2.70 -16.72 -15.14
C PRO A 78 1.62 -17.49 -14.37
N THR A 79 1.30 -17.02 -13.16
CA THR A 79 0.23 -17.60 -12.31
C THR A 79 -1.06 -16.79 -12.36
N THR A 80 -1.09 -15.69 -13.11
CA THR A 80 -2.24 -14.79 -13.19
C THR A 80 -2.82 -14.69 -14.59
N GLN A 81 -1.99 -14.62 -15.64
CA GLN A 81 -2.47 -14.34 -17.00
C GLN A 81 -1.60 -14.97 -18.07
N TYR A 82 -2.22 -15.64 -19.04
CA TYR A 82 -1.54 -16.23 -20.19
C TYR A 82 -2.52 -16.53 -21.34
N THR A 83 -1.99 -16.92 -22.50
CA THR A 83 -2.78 -17.26 -23.69
C THR A 83 -2.50 -18.70 -24.12
N LEU A 84 -3.55 -19.48 -24.33
CA LEU A 84 -3.43 -20.87 -24.81
C LEU A 84 -3.10 -20.91 -26.31
N ALA A 85 -2.67 -22.08 -26.79
CA ALA A 85 -2.29 -22.27 -28.19
C ALA A 85 -3.43 -22.02 -29.19
N ASP A 86 -4.69 -22.16 -28.77
CA ASP A 86 -5.88 -21.88 -29.59
C ASP A 86 -6.34 -20.41 -29.52
N GLY A 87 -5.60 -19.56 -28.81
CA GLY A 87 -5.92 -18.14 -28.64
C GLY A 87 -6.80 -17.81 -27.43
N THR A 88 -7.22 -18.81 -26.64
CA THR A 88 -7.96 -18.58 -25.39
C THR A 88 -7.16 -17.70 -24.45
N LEU A 89 -7.75 -16.61 -23.97
CA LEU A 89 -7.15 -15.81 -22.90
C LEU A 89 -7.51 -16.43 -21.55
N VAL A 90 -6.52 -16.65 -20.70
CA VAL A 90 -6.70 -17.19 -19.36
C VAL A 90 -6.34 -16.15 -18.33
N THR A 91 -7.25 -15.91 -17.38
CA THR A 91 -7.04 -15.06 -16.21
C THR A 91 -7.29 -15.87 -14.95
N GLN A 92 -6.33 -15.92 -14.05
CA GLN A 92 -6.37 -16.61 -12.77
C GLN A 92 -6.23 -15.59 -11.64
N ILE A 93 -7.27 -15.48 -10.82
CA ILE A 93 -7.31 -14.56 -9.68
C ILE A 93 -7.83 -15.28 -8.43
N GLY A 94 -7.52 -14.73 -7.27
CA GLY A 94 -8.01 -15.21 -5.98
C GLY A 94 -9.12 -14.32 -5.45
N GLY A 95 -10.03 -14.93 -4.69
CA GLY A 95 -11.07 -14.22 -3.96
C GLY A 95 -11.26 -14.81 -2.57
N ARG A 96 -11.89 -14.04 -1.70
CA ARG A 96 -12.25 -14.42 -0.33
C ARG A 96 -13.70 -14.07 -0.05
N VAL A 97 -14.24 -14.69 0.99
CA VAL A 97 -15.58 -14.32 1.46
C VAL A 97 -15.57 -12.97 2.20
N ARG A 98 -16.69 -12.25 2.10
CA ARG A 98 -16.97 -10.94 2.72
C ARG A 98 -18.33 -10.92 3.41
N ASP A 99 -18.48 -10.04 4.39
CA ASP A 99 -19.69 -9.94 5.22
C ASP A 99 -20.75 -9.04 4.60
N ARG A 100 -20.61 -8.54 3.37
CA ARG A 100 -21.68 -7.77 2.69
C ARG A 100 -21.36 -7.66 1.20
N HIS A 101 -22.27 -7.06 0.43
CA HIS A 101 -22.13 -6.72 -0.98
C HIS A 101 -21.31 -5.46 -1.22
N ALA A 102 -20.39 -5.46 -2.19
CA ALA A 102 -19.46 -4.33 -2.40
C ALA A 102 -20.18 -3.04 -2.78
N ARG A 103 -21.36 -3.18 -3.40
CA ARG A 103 -22.19 -2.08 -3.88
C ARG A 103 -23.38 -1.76 -2.98
N GLU A 104 -23.53 -2.42 -1.85
CA GLU A 104 -24.62 -2.13 -0.91
C GLU A 104 -24.17 -0.99 0.00
N GLN A 105 -24.67 0.23 -0.22
CA GLN A 105 -24.46 1.32 0.73
C GLN A 105 -25.38 1.15 1.93
N PRO A 106 -24.93 1.41 3.17
CA PRO A 106 -25.84 1.48 4.30
C PRO A 106 -26.75 2.71 4.19
N ASP A 107 -27.99 2.62 4.68
CA ASP A 107 -28.95 3.74 4.74
C ASP A 107 -28.40 4.96 5.49
N THR A 108 -27.38 4.75 6.33
CA THR A 108 -26.61 5.80 6.99
C THR A 108 -25.13 5.37 7.05
N PRO A 109 -24.19 6.15 6.46
CA PRO A 109 -22.76 5.87 6.46
C PRO A 109 -22.24 5.61 7.88
N GLY A 110 -21.53 4.49 8.06
CA GLY A 110 -21.02 4.07 9.37
C GLY A 110 -22.05 3.41 10.31
N THR A 111 -23.29 3.17 9.85
CA THR A 111 -24.31 2.42 10.63
C THR A 111 -24.89 1.27 9.80
N GLY A 112 -25.06 0.09 10.40
CA GLY A 112 -25.40 -1.15 9.68
C GLY A 112 -24.23 -2.13 9.65
N ASP A 113 -24.50 -3.39 9.28
CA ASP A 113 -23.49 -4.45 9.20
C ASP A 113 -22.42 -4.00 8.17
N PRO A 114 -21.19 -3.69 8.59
CA PRO A 114 -20.19 -3.09 7.73
C PRO A 114 -19.83 -4.02 6.58
N TYR A 115 -19.25 -3.45 5.51
CA TYR A 115 -18.65 -4.27 4.46
C TYR A 115 -17.54 -5.18 5.00
N ASP A 116 -16.93 -4.81 6.12
CA ASP A 116 -15.71 -5.43 6.62
C ASP A 116 -15.49 -5.20 8.12
N LEU A 117 -16.39 -5.66 9.01
CA LEU A 117 -15.81 -6.21 10.24
C LEU A 117 -15.03 -7.42 9.74
N PHE A 118 -13.72 -7.48 10.03
CA PHE A 118 -12.99 -8.71 9.78
C PHE A 118 -13.74 -9.82 10.46
N ALA A 119 -14.45 -10.61 9.64
CA ALA A 119 -15.31 -11.65 10.13
C ALA A 119 -14.49 -12.44 11.14
N ALA A 120 -15.11 -12.81 12.26
CA ALA A 120 -14.49 -13.79 13.12
C ALA A 120 -14.01 -14.94 12.21
N HIS A 121 -12.75 -15.32 12.36
CA HIS A 121 -12.11 -16.32 11.54
C HIS A 121 -11.84 -15.91 10.06
N TYR A 122 -11.57 -14.63 9.76
CA TYR A 122 -11.27 -14.17 8.39
C TYR A 122 -10.14 -14.94 7.70
N PHE A 123 -9.20 -15.45 8.48
CA PHE A 123 -8.05 -16.22 8.01
C PHE A 123 -8.38 -17.68 7.72
N GLU A 124 -9.51 -18.16 8.25
CA GLU A 124 -9.95 -19.51 7.98
C GLU A 124 -10.42 -19.56 6.55
N ARG A 125 -9.67 -20.28 5.73
CA ARG A 125 -10.20 -21.37 4.92
C ARG A 125 -11.48 -21.05 4.13
N ARG A 126 -11.60 -19.82 3.63
CA ARG A 126 -12.78 -19.28 2.94
C ARG A 126 -12.35 -18.52 1.68
N SER A 127 -11.28 -19.00 1.10
CA SER A 127 -10.65 -18.53 -0.12
C SER A 127 -11.03 -19.42 -1.29
N HIS A 128 -11.00 -18.83 -2.49
CA HIS A 128 -11.31 -19.53 -3.72
C HIS A 128 -10.47 -18.96 -4.86
N GLN A 129 -10.15 -19.82 -5.81
CA GLN A 129 -9.52 -19.44 -7.06
C GLN A 129 -10.60 -19.26 -8.11
N ILE A 130 -10.44 -18.24 -8.94
CA ILE A 130 -11.29 -17.94 -10.10
C ILE A 130 -10.40 -18.01 -11.33
N THR A 131 -10.77 -18.85 -12.29
CA THR A 131 -10.15 -18.89 -13.62
C THR A 131 -11.17 -18.46 -14.66
N ILE A 132 -10.89 -17.40 -15.41
CA ILE A 132 -11.70 -16.94 -16.52
C ILE A 132 -11.01 -17.39 -17.81
N TYR A 133 -11.70 -18.22 -18.59
CA TYR A 133 -11.33 -18.55 -19.97
C TYR A 133 -12.16 -17.69 -20.90
N ASP A 134 -11.53 -16.78 -21.63
CA ASP A 134 -12.15 -15.92 -22.62
C ASP A 134 -11.79 -16.39 -24.03
N ASN A 135 -12.82 -16.82 -24.76
CA ASN A 135 -12.70 -17.44 -26.06
C ASN A 135 -13.53 -16.70 -27.08
N VAL A 136 -13.00 -16.63 -28.30
CA VAL A 136 -13.83 -16.35 -29.47
C VAL A 136 -14.71 -17.56 -29.76
N SER A 137 -15.99 -17.34 -30.07
CA SER A 137 -16.94 -18.40 -30.38
C SER A 137 -16.48 -19.18 -31.64
N PRO A 138 -16.46 -20.53 -31.59
CA PRO A 138 -16.06 -21.36 -32.74
C PRO A 138 -16.93 -21.15 -33.99
N THR A 139 -18.15 -20.65 -33.82
CA THR A 139 -19.13 -20.46 -34.91
C THR A 139 -19.36 -19.00 -35.26
N ASN A 140 -18.81 -18.05 -34.48
CA ASN A 140 -18.95 -16.63 -34.73
C ASN A 140 -17.74 -15.87 -34.17
N SER A 141 -16.84 -15.45 -35.07
CA SER A 141 -15.60 -14.76 -34.69
C SER A 141 -15.79 -13.40 -34.02
N THR A 142 -17.00 -12.84 -34.05
CA THR A 142 -17.34 -11.57 -33.38
C THR A 142 -17.94 -11.76 -32.00
N GLN A 143 -18.27 -13.00 -31.63
CA GLN A 143 -18.87 -13.33 -30.34
C GLN A 143 -17.80 -13.93 -29.42
N HIS A 144 -17.85 -13.54 -28.16
CA HIS A 144 -17.04 -14.15 -27.11
C HIS A 144 -17.87 -15.07 -26.22
N ILE A 145 -17.19 -16.04 -25.63
CA ILE A 145 -17.72 -16.96 -24.64
C ILE A 145 -16.77 -16.95 -23.45
N LEU A 146 -17.25 -16.43 -22.33
CA LEU A 146 -16.52 -16.50 -21.07
C LEU A 146 -16.90 -17.78 -20.34
N THR A 147 -15.91 -18.55 -19.92
CA THR A 147 -16.11 -19.65 -18.97
C THR A 147 -15.39 -19.30 -17.68
N VAL A 148 -16.17 -19.00 -16.64
CA VAL A 148 -15.66 -18.71 -15.29
C VAL A 148 -15.66 -20.01 -14.50
N VAL A 149 -14.49 -20.40 -14.02
CA VAL A 149 -14.28 -21.59 -13.20
C VAL A 149 -13.94 -21.12 -11.79
N VAL A 150 -14.65 -21.61 -10.79
CA VAL A 150 -14.35 -21.36 -9.39
C VAL A 150 -13.90 -22.66 -8.74
N ARG A 151 -12.70 -22.64 -8.16
CA ARG A 151 -12.13 -23.72 -7.34
C ARG A 151 -12.01 -23.22 -5.91
N PRO A 152 -12.96 -23.57 -5.05
CA PRO A 152 -12.82 -23.30 -3.63
C PRO A 152 -11.59 -24.01 -3.07
N GLN A 153 -10.79 -23.32 -2.26
CA GLN A 153 -9.67 -23.97 -1.55
C GLN A 153 -10.18 -24.78 -0.35
N TRP A 154 -11.45 -24.59 0.00
CA TRP A 154 -12.19 -25.19 1.11
C TRP A 154 -13.63 -25.42 0.70
N TRP A 155 -14.34 -26.33 1.36
CA TRP A 155 -15.73 -26.59 1.05
C TRP A 155 -16.57 -25.33 1.25
N LEU A 156 -17.24 -24.90 0.18
CA LEU A 156 -18.17 -23.78 0.20
C LEU A 156 -19.57 -24.33 -0.05
N TYR A 157 -20.49 -24.07 0.88
CA TYR A 157 -21.91 -24.35 0.69
C TYR A 157 -22.51 -23.25 -0.20
N GLY A 158 -23.57 -23.58 -0.95
CA GLY A 158 -24.36 -22.68 -1.80
C GLY A 158 -23.59 -21.57 -2.53
N THR A 159 -23.28 -21.74 -3.82
CA THR A 159 -22.67 -20.67 -4.62
C THR A 159 -23.65 -20.09 -5.62
N ASN A 160 -23.90 -18.78 -5.48
CA ASN A 160 -24.67 -18.03 -6.45
C ASN A 160 -23.74 -17.05 -7.17
N PHE A 161 -23.62 -17.20 -8.48
CA PHE A 161 -22.91 -16.24 -9.31
C PHE A 161 -23.83 -15.06 -9.59
N ARG A 162 -23.54 -13.93 -8.96
CA ARG A 162 -24.27 -12.69 -9.19
C ARG A 162 -23.53 -11.92 -10.27
N SER A 163 -23.98 -12.07 -11.51
CA SER A 163 -23.59 -11.15 -12.57
C SER A 163 -24.55 -9.98 -12.65
N GLY A 164 -23.99 -8.78 -12.72
CA GLY A 164 -24.70 -7.59 -13.14
C GLY A 164 -23.84 -6.93 -14.19
N TYR A 165 -24.26 -6.98 -15.46
CA TYR A 165 -23.54 -6.25 -16.50
C TYR A 165 -24.10 -4.84 -16.60
N ILE A 166 -23.22 -3.84 -16.67
CA ILE A 166 -23.56 -2.56 -17.26
C ILE A 166 -23.21 -2.61 -18.74
N GLY A 167 -24.24 -2.41 -19.53
CA GLY A 167 -24.26 -2.44 -20.97
C GLY A 167 -23.50 -1.36 -21.70
N ARG A 168 -22.17 -1.30 -21.61
CA ARG A 168 -21.40 -0.42 -22.50
C ARG A 168 -20.10 -1.05 -22.97
N ARG A 169 -19.75 -0.75 -24.23
CA ARG A 169 -18.36 -0.82 -24.68
C ARG A 169 -17.63 0.40 -24.12
N ASP A 170 -16.36 0.24 -23.83
CA ASP A 170 -15.47 1.35 -23.48
C ASP A 170 -15.59 2.47 -24.55
N GLY A 171 -16.17 3.62 -24.15
CA GLY A 171 -16.46 4.76 -25.04
C GLY A 171 -17.94 5.05 -25.35
N ASP A 172 -18.90 4.19 -24.98
CA ASP A 172 -20.33 4.52 -25.12
C ASP A 172 -20.76 5.60 -24.08
N ALA A 173 -21.65 6.52 -24.45
CA ALA A 173 -22.04 7.66 -23.60
C ALA A 173 -22.78 7.22 -22.32
N PRO A 174 -22.46 7.74 -21.11
CA PRO A 174 -23.06 7.34 -19.82
C PRO A 174 -24.59 7.44 -19.78
N GLY A 175 -25.23 6.70 -18.87
CA GLY A 175 -26.68 6.67 -18.74
C GLY A 175 -27.13 5.84 -17.55
N PRO A 176 -28.39 6.02 -17.12
CA PRO A 176 -28.88 5.53 -15.84
C PRO A 176 -29.11 4.02 -15.89
N THR A 177 -28.13 3.25 -15.43
CA THR A 177 -28.29 1.83 -15.15
C THR A 177 -28.13 1.62 -13.64
N ALA A 178 -29.24 1.25 -13.00
CA ALA A 178 -29.28 1.02 -11.56
C ALA A 178 -28.42 -0.19 -11.16
N VAL A 179 -27.71 -0.02 -10.04
CA VAL A 179 -26.95 -1.05 -9.30
C VAL A 179 -27.82 -2.23 -8.95
N ALA A 180 -27.26 -3.42 -9.09
CA ALA A 180 -27.69 -4.64 -8.40
C ALA A 180 -29.18 -5.03 -8.54
N LEU A 181 -29.76 -4.89 -9.73
CA LEU A 181 -30.89 -5.74 -10.10
C LEU A 181 -30.35 -7.02 -10.73
N TYR A 182 -30.24 -8.05 -9.90
CA TYR A 182 -30.12 -9.48 -10.18
C TYR A 182 -30.26 -9.87 -11.66
N GLY A 183 -29.21 -9.62 -12.46
CA GLY A 183 -29.12 -10.01 -13.85
C GLY A 183 -28.69 -11.46 -13.92
N ASP A 184 -29.49 -12.36 -13.37
CA ASP A 184 -29.10 -13.76 -13.24
C ASP A 184 -29.08 -14.44 -14.61
N ASN A 185 -27.91 -14.95 -15.00
CA ASN A 185 -27.77 -15.90 -16.12
C ASN A 185 -27.95 -17.36 -15.62
N GLY A 186 -28.47 -17.55 -14.41
CA GLY A 186 -28.55 -18.79 -13.62
C GLY A 186 -27.40 -18.92 -12.60
N GLY A 187 -27.50 -19.87 -11.68
CA GLY A 187 -26.41 -20.23 -10.78
C GLY A 187 -25.16 -20.82 -11.48
N MET A 188 -24.11 -21.06 -10.69
CA MET A 188 -22.95 -21.85 -11.12
C MET A 188 -23.36 -23.32 -11.29
N LYS A 189 -22.76 -24.02 -12.25
CA LYS A 189 -22.94 -25.47 -12.45
C LYS A 189 -21.77 -26.25 -11.89
N ARG A 190 -22.00 -27.48 -11.41
CA ARG A 190 -20.93 -28.34 -10.90
C ARG A 190 -20.36 -29.22 -12.00
N LEU A 191 -19.03 -29.27 -12.14
CA LEU A 191 -18.36 -30.25 -12.99
C LEU A 191 -18.31 -31.63 -12.32
N PRO A 192 -18.27 -32.74 -13.09
CA PRO A 192 -18.00 -34.05 -12.53
C PRO A 192 -16.70 -34.07 -11.73
N ASN A 193 -16.69 -34.77 -10.60
CA ASN A 193 -15.50 -34.83 -9.74
C ASN A 193 -14.27 -35.29 -10.53
N PHE A 194 -13.14 -34.64 -10.25
CA PHE A 194 -11.82 -34.93 -10.82
C PHE A 194 -11.71 -34.72 -12.34
N SER A 195 -12.72 -34.09 -12.98
CA SER A 195 -12.68 -33.80 -14.41
C SER A 195 -11.83 -32.59 -14.80
N LEU A 196 -11.41 -31.77 -13.81
CA LEU A 196 -10.55 -30.62 -14.01
C LEU A 196 -9.60 -30.45 -12.82
N LEU A 197 -8.45 -31.10 -12.89
CA LEU A 197 -7.37 -30.92 -11.92
C LEU A 197 -6.72 -29.53 -12.05
N SER A 198 -6.00 -29.09 -11.03
CA SER A 198 -5.31 -27.79 -10.97
C SER A 198 -4.27 -27.61 -12.08
N ASN A 199 -3.61 -28.69 -12.49
CA ASN A 199 -2.61 -28.71 -13.57
C ASN A 199 -3.22 -28.92 -14.97
N GLN A 200 -4.55 -28.94 -15.08
CA GLN A 200 -5.25 -29.12 -16.34
C GLN A 200 -5.99 -27.85 -16.74
N GLU A 201 -5.83 -27.49 -18.01
CA GLU A 201 -6.57 -26.42 -18.63
C GLU A 201 -7.95 -26.91 -19.05
N LEU A 202 -8.95 -26.06 -18.87
CA LEU A 202 -10.30 -26.36 -19.31
C LEU A 202 -10.41 -26.15 -20.81
N LYS A 203 -10.85 -27.19 -21.53
CA LYS A 203 -11.24 -27.06 -22.94
C LYS A 203 -12.52 -26.26 -23.02
N THR A 204 -12.45 -25.09 -23.65
CA THR A 204 -13.57 -24.15 -23.75
C THR A 204 -13.85 -23.78 -25.20
N PRO A 205 -15.12 -23.46 -25.57
CA PRO A 205 -16.35 -23.58 -24.78
C PRO A 205 -16.66 -25.02 -24.35
N LEU A 206 -17.34 -25.19 -23.21
CA LEU A 206 -17.62 -26.51 -22.67
C LEU A 206 -18.71 -27.22 -23.46
N ALA A 207 -18.40 -28.41 -24.00
CA ALA A 207 -19.40 -29.26 -24.64
C ALA A 207 -20.46 -29.70 -23.62
N ASN A 208 -21.74 -29.61 -23.99
CA ASN A 208 -22.89 -29.98 -23.15
C ASN A 208 -22.98 -29.21 -21.81
N TYR A 209 -22.48 -27.98 -21.74
CA TYR A 209 -22.62 -27.12 -20.55
C TYR A 209 -24.07 -27.08 -20.03
N ASP A 210 -25.06 -27.06 -20.92
CA ASP A 210 -26.48 -27.04 -20.56
C ASP A 210 -26.94 -28.28 -19.77
N ALA A 211 -26.29 -29.43 -19.98
CA ALA A 211 -26.59 -30.68 -19.30
C ALA A 211 -25.91 -30.82 -17.92
N LEU A 212 -25.01 -29.92 -17.55
CA LEU A 212 -24.40 -29.95 -16.22
C LEU A 212 -25.44 -29.65 -15.12
N PRO A 213 -25.29 -30.27 -13.93
CA PRO A 213 -26.19 -30.03 -12.81
C PRO A 213 -26.08 -28.58 -12.33
N SER A 214 -27.24 -27.95 -12.15
CA SER A 214 -27.39 -26.54 -11.79
C SER A 214 -27.24 -26.25 -10.29
N ASP A 215 -26.99 -27.27 -9.47
CA ASP A 215 -27.10 -27.13 -8.02
C ASP A 215 -25.87 -27.65 -7.25
N PRO A 216 -25.14 -26.77 -6.53
CA PRO A 216 -24.20 -27.18 -5.50
C PRO A 216 -24.88 -27.52 -4.15
N SER A 217 -26.21 -27.42 -4.01
CA SER A 217 -26.96 -27.52 -2.73
C SER A 217 -27.28 -28.93 -2.23
N ASP A 218 -26.74 -29.98 -2.84
CA ASP A 218 -26.74 -31.28 -2.17
C ASP A 218 -26.05 -31.10 -0.81
N ASN A 219 -26.80 -31.37 0.28
CA ASN A 219 -26.33 -31.29 1.67
C ASN A 219 -25.06 -32.14 1.83
N TYR A 220 -23.90 -31.57 1.56
CA TYR A 220 -22.64 -32.25 1.80
C TYR A 220 -22.49 -32.33 3.32
N THR A 221 -22.58 -33.55 3.85
CA THR A 221 -22.14 -33.90 5.21
C THR A 221 -20.60 -33.86 5.30
N THR A 222 -19.95 -33.00 4.52
CA THR A 222 -18.50 -32.90 4.43
C THR A 222 -17.96 -32.05 5.55
N ASP A 223 -16.86 -32.52 6.13
CA ASP A 223 -16.11 -31.78 7.12
C ASP A 223 -15.52 -30.51 6.50
N LEU A 224 -16.06 -29.34 6.88
CA LEU A 224 -15.56 -28.02 6.43
C LEU A 224 -14.12 -27.75 6.89
N SER A 225 -13.57 -28.58 7.79
CA SER A 225 -12.18 -28.51 8.25
C SER A 225 -11.19 -29.30 7.38
N VAL A 226 -11.63 -29.95 6.30
CA VAL A 226 -10.77 -30.63 5.34
C VAL A 226 -10.93 -30.00 3.96
N PRO A 227 -9.86 -29.59 3.26
CA PRO A 227 -10.00 -29.00 1.94
C PRO A 227 -10.47 -30.10 0.95
N PRO A 228 -11.26 -29.74 -0.09
CA PRO A 228 -11.57 -30.68 -1.16
C PRO A 228 -10.27 -31.14 -1.81
N LYS A 229 -10.22 -32.41 -2.24
CA LYS A 229 -9.11 -32.87 -3.09
C LYS A 229 -9.12 -32.09 -4.40
N ASP A 230 -7.96 -31.97 -5.02
CA ASP A 230 -7.85 -31.27 -6.30
C ASP A 230 -8.83 -31.84 -7.34
N GLY A 231 -9.58 -30.95 -7.99
CA GLY A 231 -10.64 -31.27 -8.94
C GLY A 231 -11.90 -31.92 -8.35
N GLU A 232 -11.97 -32.23 -7.06
CA GLU A 232 -13.13 -32.88 -6.43
C GLU A 232 -14.37 -32.00 -6.44
N PHE A 233 -14.18 -30.68 -6.27
CA PHE A 233 -15.24 -29.70 -6.28
C PHE A 233 -14.87 -28.50 -7.15
N VAL A 234 -15.46 -28.43 -8.34
CA VAL A 234 -15.22 -27.38 -9.32
C VAL A 234 -16.56 -26.86 -9.83
N LEU A 235 -16.71 -25.55 -9.78
CA LEU A 235 -17.90 -24.85 -10.23
C LEU A 235 -17.58 -24.10 -11.52
N VAL A 236 -18.53 -24.07 -12.44
CA VAL A 236 -18.36 -23.40 -13.74
C VAL A 236 -19.58 -22.58 -14.12
N LYS A 237 -19.33 -21.48 -14.81
CA LYS A 237 -20.32 -20.64 -15.46
C LYS A 237 -19.89 -20.32 -16.87
N GLN A 238 -20.76 -20.55 -17.84
CA GLN A 238 -20.59 -20.08 -19.20
C GLN A 238 -21.48 -18.86 -19.44
N ILE A 239 -20.88 -17.78 -19.94
CA ILE A 239 -21.53 -16.52 -20.27
C ILE A 239 -21.32 -16.26 -21.76
N THR A 240 -22.41 -16.17 -22.51
CA THR A 240 -22.40 -15.99 -23.97
C THR A 240 -23.09 -14.71 -24.43
N GLN A 241 -23.85 -14.08 -23.51
CA GLN A 241 -24.68 -12.91 -23.75
C GLN A 241 -24.54 -11.92 -22.60
N SER A 242 -24.56 -10.64 -22.96
CA SER A 242 -24.68 -9.53 -22.04
C SER A 242 -26.04 -9.54 -21.32
N ALA A 243 -26.01 -9.52 -19.98
CA ALA A 243 -27.24 -9.48 -19.18
C ALA A 243 -28.02 -8.16 -19.32
N SER A 244 -27.34 -7.02 -19.53
CA SER A 244 -27.98 -5.70 -19.67
C SER A 244 -28.33 -5.35 -21.12
N LEU A 245 -27.40 -5.53 -22.07
CA LEU A 245 -27.67 -5.20 -23.49
C LEU A 245 -28.52 -6.25 -24.21
N LYS A 246 -28.71 -7.42 -23.60
CA LYS A 246 -29.44 -8.54 -24.21
C LYS A 246 -28.91 -8.90 -25.61
N ARG A 247 -27.59 -8.77 -25.84
CA ARG A 247 -26.90 -9.19 -27.09
C ARG A 247 -25.71 -10.11 -26.79
N PRO A 248 -25.21 -10.90 -27.77
CA PRO A 248 -24.00 -11.70 -27.61
C PRO A 248 -22.83 -10.87 -27.06
N LEU A 249 -21.98 -11.49 -26.24
CA LEU A 249 -20.75 -10.85 -25.73
C LEU A 249 -19.80 -10.53 -26.88
N GLN A 250 -19.14 -9.38 -26.80
CA GLN A 250 -18.18 -8.90 -27.78
C GLN A 250 -16.91 -8.41 -27.06
N ALA A 251 -15.78 -8.40 -27.76
CA ALA A 251 -14.57 -7.76 -27.26
C ALA A 251 -14.84 -6.31 -26.85
N GLY A 252 -14.33 -5.91 -25.68
CA GLY A 252 -14.52 -4.59 -25.08
C GLY A 252 -15.70 -4.48 -24.12
N ASP A 253 -16.56 -5.50 -24.00
CA ASP A 253 -17.62 -5.51 -22.99
C ASP A 253 -17.02 -5.67 -21.56
N LEU A 254 -17.46 -4.86 -20.59
CA LEU A 254 -17.05 -4.93 -19.18
C LEU A 254 -17.98 -5.79 -18.30
N ILE A 255 -17.60 -7.01 -17.98
CA ILE A 255 -18.38 -7.92 -17.14
C ILE A 255 -18.05 -7.70 -15.67
N GLU A 256 -19.01 -7.17 -14.91
CA GLU A 256 -18.97 -7.15 -13.46
C GLU A 256 -19.67 -8.39 -12.88
N PHE A 257 -19.01 -9.03 -11.92
CA PHE A 257 -19.57 -10.14 -11.18
C PHE A 257 -19.07 -10.22 -9.74
N GLU A 258 -19.85 -10.87 -8.90
CA GLU A 258 -19.57 -11.16 -7.51
C GLU A 258 -20.04 -12.59 -7.21
N LEU A 259 -19.30 -13.33 -6.40
CA LEU A 259 -19.75 -14.62 -5.87
C LEU A 259 -20.49 -14.41 -4.54
N GLY A 260 -21.74 -14.88 -4.47
CA GLY A 260 -22.48 -15.04 -3.23
C GLY A 260 -22.28 -16.46 -2.70
N ILE A 261 -21.56 -16.59 -1.59
CA ILE A 261 -21.16 -17.86 -0.98
C ILE A 261 -21.95 -18.02 0.33
N PHE A 262 -22.82 -19.01 0.41
CA PHE A 262 -23.72 -19.19 1.54
C PHE A 262 -23.27 -20.37 2.40
N LEU A 263 -22.76 -20.14 3.60
CA LEU A 263 -22.31 -21.21 4.49
C LEU A 263 -23.51 -21.88 5.19
N ALA A 264 -23.45 -23.19 5.39
CA ALA A 264 -24.44 -23.95 6.15
C ALA A 264 -24.26 -23.70 7.66
N GLY A 265 -24.76 -22.56 8.16
CA GLY A 265 -24.77 -22.21 9.58
C GLY A 265 -25.90 -21.25 9.93
N ASP A 266 -26.38 -21.27 11.18
CA ASP A 266 -27.28 -20.23 11.66
C ASP A 266 -26.51 -18.90 11.81
N LYS A 267 -27.17 -17.75 11.66
CA LYS A 267 -26.59 -16.42 11.93
C LYS A 267 -26.03 -16.29 13.36
N SER A 268 -26.40 -17.20 14.25
CA SER A 268 -25.92 -17.26 15.63
C SER A 268 -24.70 -18.15 15.84
N ASP A 269 -24.16 -18.82 14.81
CA ASP A 269 -23.02 -19.74 14.95
C ASP A 269 -21.72 -18.95 15.21
N PRO A 270 -21.10 -19.09 16.39
CA PRO A 270 -19.90 -18.34 16.75
C PRO A 270 -18.63 -18.81 16.02
N ASN A 271 -18.66 -19.96 15.35
CA ASN A 271 -17.52 -20.55 14.64
C ASN A 271 -17.60 -20.33 13.11
N LEU A 272 -18.81 -20.42 12.54
CA LEU A 272 -19.04 -20.25 11.09
C LEU A 272 -19.39 -18.82 10.70
N GLY A 273 -19.74 -17.98 11.68
CA GLY A 273 -20.30 -16.65 11.47
C GLY A 273 -21.72 -16.74 10.88
N ARG A 274 -22.03 -15.90 9.89
CA ARG A 274 -23.40 -15.79 9.36
C ARG A 274 -23.64 -16.67 8.13
N PHE A 275 -24.91 -16.98 7.85
CA PHE A 275 -25.32 -17.85 6.74
C PHE A 275 -24.89 -17.35 5.34
N ASN A 276 -24.84 -16.04 5.10
CA ASN A 276 -24.62 -15.48 3.77
C ASN A 276 -23.34 -14.64 3.69
N TYR A 277 -22.39 -15.06 2.88
CA TYR A 277 -21.21 -14.27 2.53
C TYR A 277 -21.23 -13.89 1.05
N TYR A 278 -20.44 -12.87 0.74
CA TYR A 278 -20.19 -12.38 -0.61
C TYR A 278 -18.70 -12.45 -0.91
N SER A 279 -18.25 -11.84 -1.98
CA SER A 279 -16.84 -11.73 -2.33
C SER A 279 -16.56 -10.36 -2.90
N ASP A 280 -15.31 -10.07 -3.22
CA ASP A 280 -14.97 -8.82 -3.90
C ASP A 280 -15.64 -8.75 -5.29
N VAL A 281 -16.17 -7.57 -5.62
CA VAL A 281 -16.70 -7.31 -6.96
C VAL A 281 -15.55 -7.25 -7.96
N THR A 282 -15.60 -8.14 -8.95
CA THR A 282 -14.61 -8.26 -10.01
C THR A 282 -15.17 -7.71 -11.31
N VAL A 283 -14.38 -6.88 -11.99
CA VAL A 283 -14.67 -6.39 -13.34
C VAL A 283 -13.69 -7.03 -14.32
N TYR A 284 -14.18 -7.56 -15.44
CA TYR A 284 -13.39 -8.19 -16.49
C TYR A 284 -13.72 -7.58 -17.85
N LYS A 285 -12.71 -7.26 -18.66
CA LYS A 285 -12.90 -6.73 -20.01
C LYS A 285 -12.76 -7.85 -21.03
N VAL A 286 -13.85 -8.20 -21.70
CA VAL A 286 -13.87 -9.24 -22.74
C VAL A 286 -12.85 -8.93 -23.83
N GLY A 287 -12.08 -9.92 -24.24
CA GLY A 287 -10.97 -9.81 -25.18
C GLY A 287 -9.68 -9.30 -24.54
N SER A 288 -9.56 -9.25 -23.21
CA SER A 288 -8.34 -8.82 -22.54
C SER A 288 -8.10 -9.59 -21.23
N PRO A 289 -6.88 -10.12 -20.98
CA PRO A 289 -6.61 -10.80 -19.72
C PRO A 289 -6.55 -9.83 -18.54
N GLY A 290 -6.77 -10.38 -17.35
CA GLY A 290 -6.77 -9.66 -16.08
C GLY A 290 -8.12 -9.09 -15.68
N ALA A 291 -8.39 -9.14 -14.38
CA ALA A 291 -9.42 -8.31 -13.78
C ALA A 291 -9.01 -6.83 -13.89
N ARG A 292 -9.99 -5.94 -13.82
CA ARG A 292 -9.82 -4.50 -13.94
C ARG A 292 -10.03 -3.84 -12.58
N PRO A 293 -9.03 -3.11 -12.05
CA PRO A 293 -9.29 -2.09 -11.05
C PRO A 293 -10.34 -1.14 -11.63
N TRP A 294 -11.39 -0.85 -10.87
CA TRP A 294 -12.58 -0.18 -11.38
C TRP A 294 -13.07 0.91 -10.44
N TYR A 295 -13.89 1.81 -10.97
CA TYR A 295 -14.57 2.86 -10.21
C TYR A 295 -15.98 3.08 -10.75
N ARG A 296 -16.83 3.76 -9.97
CA ARG A 296 -18.14 4.21 -10.45
C ARG A 296 -17.94 5.39 -11.41
N GLY A 297 -18.38 5.19 -12.65
CA GLY A 297 -18.17 6.15 -13.73
C GLY A 297 -18.69 7.56 -13.48
N PRO A 298 -18.27 8.53 -14.32
CA PRO A 298 -18.67 9.91 -14.18
C PRO A 298 -20.19 10.10 -14.31
N SER A 299 -20.75 10.95 -13.45
CA SER A 299 -22.11 11.47 -13.61
C SER A 299 -22.04 12.97 -13.93
N GLY A 300 -22.78 13.41 -14.95
CA GLY A 300 -23.00 14.83 -15.18
C GLY A 300 -23.94 15.41 -14.12
N PRO A 301 -24.08 16.75 -14.03
CA PRO A 301 -25.13 17.36 -13.23
C PRO A 301 -26.47 16.75 -13.60
N THR A 302 -27.20 16.25 -12.60
CA THR A 302 -28.46 15.52 -12.82
C THR A 302 -29.63 16.30 -12.24
N SER A 303 -30.81 16.17 -12.84
CA SER A 303 -32.08 16.62 -12.25
C SER A 303 -32.68 15.57 -11.30
N ASP A 304 -32.05 14.40 -11.19
CA ASP A 304 -32.49 13.25 -10.39
C ASP A 304 -31.28 12.46 -9.88
N ALA A 305 -31.06 12.44 -8.57
CA ALA A 305 -29.92 11.79 -7.93
C ALA A 305 -29.94 10.25 -8.10
N SER A 306 -31.10 9.67 -8.44
CA SER A 306 -31.20 8.25 -8.80
C SER A 306 -30.61 7.92 -10.18
N LEU A 307 -30.23 8.93 -10.96
CA LEU A 307 -29.61 8.79 -12.29
C LEU A 307 -28.08 8.87 -12.27
N ILE A 308 -27.43 8.95 -11.09
CA ILE A 308 -25.96 8.77 -11.02
C ILE A 308 -25.66 7.37 -11.56
N PRO A 309 -24.92 7.24 -12.69
CA PRO A 309 -24.55 5.94 -13.22
C PRO A 309 -23.68 5.26 -12.18
N TRP A 310 -24.07 4.06 -11.79
CA TRP A 310 -23.24 3.22 -10.95
C TRP A 310 -22.44 2.21 -11.76
N ASP A 311 -22.34 2.50 -13.05
CA ASP A 311 -21.57 1.79 -14.05
C ASP A 311 -20.14 1.57 -13.55
N SER A 312 -19.64 0.33 -13.68
CA SER A 312 -18.22 0.03 -13.49
C SER A 312 -17.43 0.50 -14.69
N HIS A 313 -16.45 1.36 -14.45
CA HIS A 313 -15.46 1.77 -15.45
C HIS A 313 -14.08 1.32 -15.01
N GLU A 314 -13.22 1.01 -15.98
CA GLU A 314 -11.80 0.76 -15.69
C GLU A 314 -11.18 2.03 -15.11
N LEU A 315 -10.40 1.89 -14.03
CA LEU A 315 -9.63 3.00 -13.50
C LEU A 315 -8.68 3.56 -14.58
N PRO A 316 -8.64 4.88 -14.78
CA PRO A 316 -7.74 5.48 -15.76
C PRO A 316 -6.29 5.28 -15.35
N ALA A 317 -5.37 5.27 -16.32
CA ALA A 317 -3.95 5.00 -16.09
C ALA A 317 -3.30 5.91 -15.02
N GLU A 318 -3.75 7.16 -14.91
CA GLU A 318 -3.29 8.12 -13.90
C GLU A 318 -3.71 7.79 -12.45
N ALA A 319 -4.73 6.95 -12.28
CA ALA A 319 -5.22 6.48 -10.99
C ALA A 319 -4.58 5.14 -10.56
N LEU A 320 -3.89 4.43 -11.46
CA LEU A 320 -3.27 3.13 -11.21
C LEU A 320 -1.96 3.24 -10.40
N SER A 321 -2.06 3.62 -9.12
CA SER A 321 -0.91 3.79 -8.22
C SER A 321 -0.04 2.52 -8.12
N GLY A 322 -0.66 1.34 -8.06
CA GLY A 322 0.02 0.04 -8.02
C GLY A 322 0.17 -0.64 -9.39
N GLY A 323 -0.16 0.04 -10.49
CA GLY A 323 -0.26 -0.59 -11.81
C GLY A 323 -1.52 -1.45 -11.96
N THR A 324 -1.68 -2.08 -13.12
CA THR A 324 -2.93 -2.74 -13.53
C THR A 324 -3.35 -3.90 -12.63
N LEU A 325 -2.39 -4.64 -12.04
CA LEU A 325 -2.73 -5.83 -11.22
C LEU A 325 -2.70 -5.56 -9.71
N MET A 326 -2.10 -4.46 -9.26
CA MET A 326 -1.93 -4.21 -7.82
C MET A 326 -2.54 -2.90 -7.34
N THR A 327 -3.34 -2.23 -8.18
CA THR A 327 -4.19 -1.12 -7.74
C THR A 327 -5.54 -1.65 -7.27
N LEU A 328 -6.02 -1.17 -6.13
CA LEU A 328 -7.38 -1.42 -5.66
C LEU A 328 -8.43 -0.70 -6.52
N GLN A 329 -9.66 -1.19 -6.47
CA GLN A 329 -10.84 -0.47 -6.96
C GLN A 329 -11.17 0.75 -6.09
N GLU A 330 -12.10 1.60 -6.55
CA GLU A 330 -12.72 2.65 -5.73
C GLU A 330 -13.30 2.07 -4.43
N ASP A 331 -13.11 2.76 -3.30
CA ASP A 331 -13.69 2.36 -2.02
C ASP A 331 -15.20 2.68 -1.95
N THR A 332 -16.00 1.83 -2.58
CA THR A 332 -17.47 1.93 -2.56
C THR A 332 -18.07 1.65 -1.19
N SER A 333 -17.31 1.06 -0.27
CA SER A 333 -17.72 0.74 1.10
C SER A 333 -17.69 1.96 2.03
N ASN A 334 -16.96 3.01 1.62
CA ASN A 334 -16.71 4.21 2.40
C ASN A 334 -16.08 3.87 3.77
N GLN A 335 -15.05 3.03 3.75
CA GLN A 335 -14.22 2.63 4.90
C GLN A 335 -12.74 2.86 4.57
N PRO A 336 -12.33 4.12 4.34
CA PRO A 336 -10.99 4.44 3.86
C PRO A 336 -9.87 3.97 4.80
N GLU A 337 -10.18 3.75 6.08
CA GLU A 337 -9.28 3.17 7.07
C GLU A 337 -8.86 1.72 6.76
N MET A 338 -9.64 0.99 5.97
CA MET A 338 -9.39 -0.43 5.67
C MET A 338 -8.59 -0.65 4.37
N ASN A 339 -8.43 0.40 3.56
CA ASN A 339 -7.86 0.31 2.22
C ASN A 339 -6.40 -0.15 2.22
N LEU A 340 -5.66 0.08 3.31
CA LEU A 340 -4.25 -0.30 3.38
C LEU A 340 -4.00 -1.78 3.69
N MET A 341 -5.06 -2.55 3.98
CA MET A 341 -4.97 -3.98 4.34
C MET A 341 -5.52 -4.93 3.27
N GLN A 342 -5.84 -4.42 2.07
CA GLN A 342 -6.54 -5.21 1.05
C GLN A 342 -5.57 -5.88 0.06
N ALA A 343 -5.91 -7.10 -0.34
CA ALA A 343 -5.31 -7.75 -1.51
C ALA A 343 -5.87 -7.11 -2.79
N ALA A 344 -5.10 -7.20 -3.88
CA ALA A 344 -5.56 -6.69 -5.17
C ALA A 344 -6.62 -7.61 -5.78
N THR A 345 -7.51 -7.09 -6.62
CA THR A 345 -8.49 -7.89 -7.38
C THR A 345 -7.84 -8.88 -8.36
N ASN A 346 -6.56 -8.68 -8.67
CA ASN A 346 -5.76 -9.57 -9.50
C ASN A 346 -4.74 -10.41 -8.72
N ILE A 347 -4.84 -10.49 -7.38
CA ILE A 347 -4.02 -11.43 -6.60
C ILE A 347 -4.15 -12.83 -7.20
N ALA A 348 -3.05 -13.57 -7.35
CA ALA A 348 -3.14 -14.89 -7.97
C ALA A 348 -4.03 -15.82 -7.11
N GLY A 349 -4.74 -16.74 -7.76
CA GLY A 349 -5.60 -17.69 -7.05
C GLY A 349 -4.85 -18.54 -6.01
N ILE A 350 -3.59 -18.87 -6.28
CA ILE A 350 -2.76 -19.61 -5.33
C ILE A 350 -2.31 -18.76 -4.12
N ASP A 351 -2.34 -17.43 -4.26
CA ASP A 351 -1.74 -16.48 -3.33
C ASP A 351 -2.74 -15.89 -2.32
N ILE A 352 -4.05 -16.04 -2.54
CA ILE A 352 -5.08 -15.46 -1.66
C ILE A 352 -5.16 -16.15 -0.28
N GLN A 353 -5.02 -17.47 -0.18
CA GLN A 353 -5.00 -18.15 1.13
C GLN A 353 -3.73 -17.79 1.93
N PRO A 354 -2.51 -17.85 1.34
CA PRO A 354 -1.30 -17.34 1.99
C PRO A 354 -1.42 -15.88 2.44
N PHE A 355 -2.08 -15.01 1.66
CA PHE A 355 -2.36 -13.63 2.08
C PHE A 355 -3.19 -13.57 3.37
N GLN A 356 -4.27 -14.36 3.48
CA GLN A 356 -5.12 -14.40 4.68
C GLN A 356 -4.38 -14.97 5.90
N GLU A 357 -3.56 -15.99 5.71
CA GLU A 357 -2.76 -16.60 6.78
C GLU A 357 -1.59 -15.72 7.23
N GLY A 358 -0.93 -15.03 6.30
CA GLY A 358 0.07 -14.01 6.61
C GLY A 358 -0.52 -12.82 7.35
N ARG A 359 -1.71 -12.38 6.93
CA ARG A 359 -2.47 -11.34 7.65
C ARG A 359 -2.78 -11.75 9.08
N ARG A 360 -3.21 -13.01 9.29
CA ARG A 360 -3.42 -13.57 10.64
C ARG A 360 -2.18 -13.36 11.51
N LEU A 361 -1.02 -13.78 11.02
CA LEU A 361 0.25 -13.67 11.73
C LEU A 361 0.61 -12.21 12.03
N PHE A 362 0.38 -11.30 11.08
CA PHE A 362 0.66 -9.88 11.23
C PHE A 362 -0.14 -9.25 12.40
N HIS A 363 -1.36 -9.75 12.60
CA HIS A 363 -2.27 -9.34 13.66
C HIS A 363 -2.07 -10.08 14.99
N THR A 364 -1.35 -11.20 14.99
CA THR A 364 -1.17 -12.02 16.19
C THR A 364 -0.18 -11.41 17.17
N SER A 365 -0.57 -11.37 18.45
CA SER A 365 0.35 -11.14 19.57
C SER A 365 1.29 -12.33 19.74
N PHE A 366 2.59 -12.13 19.57
CA PHE A 366 3.61 -13.15 19.83
C PHE A 366 3.86 -13.40 21.33
N LEU A 367 3.20 -12.66 22.22
CA LEU A 367 3.17 -12.93 23.67
C LEU A 367 2.12 -13.99 24.00
N THR A 368 0.91 -13.84 23.48
CA THR A 368 -0.27 -14.60 23.96
C THR A 368 -1.00 -15.38 22.86
N GLY A 369 -0.73 -15.10 21.59
CA GLY A 369 -1.45 -15.63 20.44
C GLY A 369 -2.79 -14.93 20.17
N THR A 370 -3.16 -13.89 20.93
CA THR A 370 -4.41 -13.14 20.71
C THR A 370 -4.33 -12.23 19.49
N HIS A 371 -5.49 -11.70 19.09
CA HIS A 371 -5.66 -10.78 17.97
C HIS A 371 -6.35 -9.50 18.46
N PRO A 372 -6.11 -8.33 17.83
CA PRO A 372 -6.85 -7.11 18.14
C PRO A 372 -8.33 -7.21 17.72
N GLU A 373 -8.65 -7.99 16.68
CA GLU A 373 -10.04 -8.16 16.25
C GLU A 373 -10.79 -9.17 17.12
N PRO A 374 -11.99 -8.81 17.63
CA PRO A 374 -12.79 -9.69 18.49
C PRO A 374 -13.30 -10.93 17.72
N GLY A 375 -13.53 -12.02 18.45
CA GLY A 375 -14.09 -13.26 17.90
C GLY A 375 -13.09 -14.18 17.22
N ASN A 376 -11.85 -13.75 16.98
CA ASN A 376 -10.81 -14.61 16.42
C ASN A 376 -10.17 -15.52 17.49
N PRO A 377 -9.96 -16.82 17.21
CA PRO A 377 -9.39 -17.75 18.16
C PRO A 377 -7.89 -17.48 18.37
N VAL A 378 -7.43 -17.72 19.60
CA VAL A 378 -6.03 -17.59 19.97
C VAL A 378 -5.17 -18.49 19.10
N PHE A 379 -4.17 -17.92 18.44
CA PHE A 379 -3.17 -18.66 17.69
C PHE A 379 -2.07 -19.18 18.62
N THR A 380 -2.39 -20.19 19.42
CA THR A 380 -1.52 -20.72 20.49
C THR A 380 -0.12 -21.10 20.01
N ALA A 381 0.02 -21.53 18.75
CA ALA A 381 1.33 -21.85 18.15
C ALA A 381 2.29 -20.66 18.09
N GLN A 382 1.79 -19.43 18.13
CA GLN A 382 2.58 -18.19 18.10
C GLN A 382 2.79 -17.56 19.49
N ALA A 383 2.08 -18.05 20.51
CA ALA A 383 2.19 -17.54 21.88
C ALA A 383 3.59 -17.84 22.48
N GLY A 384 4.14 -16.88 23.24
CA GLY A 384 5.44 -17.02 23.90
C GLY A 384 6.65 -17.04 22.96
N LYS A 385 6.51 -16.55 21.72
CA LYS A 385 7.63 -16.42 20.78
C LYS A 385 8.38 -15.10 20.94
N ALA A 386 7.70 -14.04 21.38
CA ALA A 386 8.32 -12.76 21.69
C ALA A 386 9.38 -12.91 22.79
N GLY A 387 10.41 -12.07 22.72
CA GLY A 387 11.46 -12.01 23.73
C GLY A 387 10.98 -11.33 25.02
N PRO A 388 11.79 -11.37 26.09
CA PRO A 388 11.49 -10.62 27.32
C PRO A 388 11.59 -9.09 27.15
N ARG A 389 12.08 -8.61 26.00
CA ARG A 389 12.20 -7.19 25.62
C ARG A 389 11.57 -7.00 24.24
N PHE A 390 10.73 -5.97 24.10
CA PHE A 390 9.96 -5.65 22.90
C PHE A 390 9.39 -4.23 22.98
N GLN A 391 9.06 -3.63 21.84
CA GLN A 391 8.27 -2.39 21.73
C GLN A 391 6.77 -2.71 21.77
N GLN A 392 6.36 -3.65 20.93
CA GLN A 392 4.99 -4.12 20.80
C GLN A 392 4.96 -5.63 20.56
N PRO A 393 3.86 -6.34 20.87
CA PRO A 393 3.81 -7.79 20.75
C PRO A 393 3.37 -8.27 19.36
N SER A 394 2.89 -7.40 18.48
CA SER A 394 2.41 -7.72 17.14
C SER A 394 2.80 -6.63 16.14
N CYS A 395 2.84 -6.98 14.85
CA CYS A 395 3.23 -6.05 13.80
C CYS A 395 2.24 -4.88 13.68
N ILE A 396 0.94 -5.19 13.72
CA ILE A 396 -0.14 -4.18 13.61
C ILE A 396 -0.15 -3.15 14.74
N ALA A 397 0.39 -3.47 15.92
CA ALA A 397 0.42 -2.53 17.04
C ALA A 397 1.30 -1.29 16.76
N CYS A 398 2.33 -1.43 15.93
CA CYS A 398 3.09 -0.31 15.38
C CYS A 398 2.49 0.17 14.04
N HIS A 399 2.07 -0.76 13.20
CA HIS A 399 1.49 -0.50 11.88
C HIS A 399 -0.04 -0.56 11.90
N ALA A 400 -0.67 0.34 12.64
CA ALA A 400 -2.12 0.33 12.83
C ALA A 400 -2.85 0.34 11.47
N GLU A 401 -3.68 -0.69 11.22
CA GLU A 401 -4.36 -0.94 9.93
C GLU A 401 -3.41 -0.84 8.72
N ASP A 402 -2.20 -1.40 8.84
CA ASP A 402 -1.08 -1.33 7.87
C ASP A 402 -0.60 0.09 7.55
N GLY A 403 -1.07 1.05 8.35
CA GLY A 403 -0.75 2.46 8.27
C GLY A 403 0.53 2.83 9.02
N LYS A 404 0.62 4.12 9.33
CA LYS A 404 1.81 4.76 9.89
C LYS A 404 1.69 4.96 11.40
N SER A 405 2.75 4.65 12.14
CA SER A 405 2.78 4.94 13.58
C SER A 405 2.94 6.43 13.86
N THR A 406 2.41 6.89 14.99
CA THR A 406 2.47 8.30 15.40
C THR A 406 3.03 8.41 16.81
N PRO A 407 3.96 9.35 17.07
CA PRO A 407 4.54 9.50 18.39
C PRO A 407 3.48 9.93 19.41
N ALA A 408 3.40 9.18 20.51
CA ALA A 408 2.57 9.54 21.65
C ALA A 408 3.00 10.92 22.19
N GLN A 409 2.05 11.83 22.33
CA GLN A 409 2.32 13.19 22.85
C GLN A 409 2.54 13.18 24.37
N ALA A 410 2.05 12.15 25.06
CA ALA A 410 2.29 11.89 26.46
C ALA A 410 2.54 10.38 26.66
N GLY A 411 3.58 10.02 27.39
CA GLY A 411 3.95 8.63 27.66
C GLY A 411 5.14 8.14 26.82
N ALA A 412 5.34 6.81 26.87
CA ALA A 412 6.43 6.13 26.17
C ALA A 412 6.21 6.16 24.66
N LEU A 413 7.30 6.23 23.88
CA LEU A 413 7.27 6.12 22.43
C LEU A 413 7.34 4.66 21.96
N ASN A 414 6.58 3.76 22.60
CA ASN A 414 6.64 2.32 22.38
C ASN A 414 5.93 1.84 21.10
N THR A 415 5.34 2.73 20.30
CA THR A 415 4.87 2.45 18.94
C THR A 415 5.83 3.00 17.86
N MET A 416 6.97 3.53 18.30
CA MET A 416 8.05 4.04 17.46
C MET A 416 9.26 3.13 17.66
N VAL A 417 10.05 2.94 16.61
CA VAL A 417 11.36 2.30 16.71
C VAL A 417 12.35 3.33 17.24
N VAL A 418 13.10 2.98 18.28
CA VAL A 418 14.15 3.83 18.85
C VAL A 418 15.48 3.13 18.73
N LEU A 419 16.29 3.55 17.77
CA LEU A 419 17.65 3.04 17.61
C LEU A 419 18.59 3.77 18.58
N THR A 420 19.49 3.02 19.20
CA THR A 420 20.45 3.53 20.19
C THR A 420 21.86 3.06 19.90
N GLY A 421 22.85 3.93 20.11
CA GLY A 421 24.25 3.65 19.84
C GLY A 421 25.20 4.53 20.64
N ASP A 422 26.42 4.03 20.82
CA ASP A 422 27.59 4.73 21.35
C ASP A 422 28.65 4.88 20.26
N SER A 423 29.72 5.62 20.55
CA SER A 423 30.91 5.67 19.69
C SER A 423 32.00 4.76 20.25
N ASP A 424 32.62 3.94 19.40
CA ASP A 424 33.87 3.28 19.76
C ASP A 424 35.06 4.27 19.74
N ALA A 425 36.24 3.81 20.13
CA ALA A 425 37.46 4.63 20.15
C ALA A 425 37.88 5.16 18.77
N SER A 426 37.37 4.58 17.68
CA SER A 426 37.61 5.01 16.31
C SER A 426 36.51 5.94 15.79
N GLY A 427 35.49 6.24 16.60
CA GLY A 427 34.34 7.05 16.23
C GLY A 427 33.26 6.30 15.44
N ASN A 428 33.34 4.97 15.32
CA ASN A 428 32.28 4.19 14.68
C ASN A 428 31.10 4.03 15.65
N VAL A 429 29.89 4.01 15.10
CA VAL A 429 28.70 3.71 15.91
C VAL A 429 28.68 2.23 16.26
N VAL A 430 28.65 1.96 17.56
CA VAL A 430 28.45 0.65 18.15
C VAL A 430 27.15 0.65 18.97
N PRO A 431 26.55 -0.51 19.28
CA PRO A 431 25.37 -0.57 20.15
C PRO A 431 25.58 0.17 21.48
N ASP A 432 24.54 0.86 21.99
CA ASP A 432 24.60 1.55 23.28
C ASP A 432 24.91 0.53 24.39
N ALA A 433 25.83 0.88 25.29
CA ALA A 433 26.32 0.00 26.33
C ALA A 433 25.29 -0.35 27.41
N ARG A 434 24.10 0.26 27.40
CA ARG A 434 22.97 -0.01 28.30
C ARG A 434 21.82 -0.70 27.56
N PHE A 435 21.49 -0.22 26.37
CA PHE A 435 20.27 -0.64 25.66
C PHE A 435 20.53 -1.59 24.49
N GLY A 436 21.74 -1.61 23.95
CA GLY A 436 22.04 -2.27 22.67
C GLY A 436 21.69 -1.36 21.49
N GLY A 437 21.35 -1.97 20.35
CA GLY A 437 21.06 -1.23 19.12
C GLY A 437 19.64 -0.65 19.05
N HIS A 438 18.74 -1.08 19.94
CA HIS A 438 17.33 -0.69 20.01
C HIS A 438 16.96 -0.49 21.48
N LEU A 439 16.14 0.51 21.76
CA LEU A 439 15.56 0.74 23.08
C LEU A 439 14.14 0.17 23.13
N GLU A 440 13.95 -0.88 23.92
CA GLU A 440 12.65 -1.53 24.12
C GLU A 440 11.85 -0.89 25.27
N GLN A 441 10.59 -0.56 25.01
CA GLN A 441 9.73 0.28 25.87
C GLN A 441 8.31 -0.30 26.04
N GLY A 442 8.08 -1.56 25.64
CA GLY A 442 6.76 -2.18 25.71
C GLY A 442 6.31 -2.51 27.14
N LEU A 443 5.29 -1.82 27.65
CA LEU A 443 4.47 -2.27 28.78
C LEU A 443 3.07 -2.54 28.27
N ILE A 444 2.73 -3.81 28.11
CA ILE A 444 1.53 -4.21 27.37
C ILE A 444 0.65 -5.08 28.26
N THR A 445 -0.62 -4.70 28.35
CA THR A 445 -1.67 -5.55 28.92
C THR A 445 -2.34 -6.31 27.79
N ASP A 446 -2.18 -7.63 27.79
CA ASP A 446 -2.69 -8.52 26.76
C ASP A 446 -3.20 -9.81 27.40
N ALA A 447 -4.34 -10.33 26.91
CA ALA A 447 -5.01 -11.52 27.43
C ALA A 447 -5.17 -11.53 28.98
N GLY A 448 -5.45 -10.38 29.58
CA GLY A 448 -5.61 -10.23 31.04
C GLY A 448 -4.30 -10.32 31.84
N LYS A 449 -3.13 -10.27 31.19
CA LYS A 449 -1.81 -10.27 31.81
C LYS A 449 -1.04 -9.01 31.41
N THR A 450 -0.20 -8.51 32.30
CA THR A 450 0.72 -7.41 31.99
C THR A 450 2.12 -7.97 31.75
N PHE A 451 2.68 -7.64 30.59
CA PHE A 451 4.04 -7.98 30.20
C PHE A 451 4.87 -6.69 30.20
N ASP A 452 5.95 -6.69 30.96
CA ASP A 452 6.88 -5.56 31.02
C ASP A 452 8.17 -5.91 30.26
N GLY A 453 8.26 -5.44 29.02
CA GLY A 453 9.43 -5.56 28.17
C GLY A 453 10.37 -4.35 28.24
N ARG A 454 10.07 -3.33 29.07
CA ARG A 454 10.78 -2.05 29.09
C ARG A 454 12.21 -2.18 29.63
N GLN A 455 13.16 -1.62 28.91
CA GLN A 455 14.51 -1.31 29.42
C GLN A 455 14.54 0.09 30.05
N ALA A 456 13.92 1.06 29.38
CA ALA A 456 13.77 2.45 29.80
C ALA A 456 12.54 3.07 29.09
N ILE A 457 12.29 4.35 29.33
CA ILE A 457 11.15 5.08 28.77
C ILE A 457 11.65 6.36 28.11
N LEU A 458 11.54 6.43 26.79
CA LEU A 458 11.72 7.65 26.01
C LEU A 458 10.36 8.33 25.81
N SER A 459 10.29 9.63 26.08
CA SER A 459 9.07 10.43 25.94
C SER A 459 9.37 11.80 25.34
N ILE A 460 8.35 12.47 24.81
CA ILE A 460 8.45 13.87 24.39
C ILE A 460 8.26 14.75 25.63
N ALA A 461 9.33 15.37 26.13
CA ALA A 461 9.28 16.24 27.31
C ALA A 461 8.77 17.64 26.96
N SER A 462 9.15 18.14 25.79
CA SER A 462 8.65 19.41 25.25
C SER A 462 8.81 19.43 23.73
N THR A 463 8.38 20.52 23.10
CA THR A 463 8.52 20.71 21.65
C THR A 463 9.07 22.10 21.38
N THR A 464 10.18 22.17 20.66
CA THR A 464 10.68 23.44 20.13
C THR A 464 9.82 23.86 18.96
N THR A 465 9.29 25.09 19.01
CA THR A 465 8.49 25.67 17.93
C THR A 465 9.26 26.79 17.25
N THR A 466 9.48 26.65 15.95
CA THR A 466 10.14 27.67 15.13
C THR A 466 9.08 28.39 14.28
N PRO A 467 8.82 29.69 14.50
CA PRO A 467 7.90 30.45 13.67
C PRO A 467 8.53 30.80 12.32
N GLY A 468 7.69 30.94 11.31
CA GLY A 468 8.06 31.46 10.01
C GLY A 468 6.91 32.22 9.36
N THR A 469 7.19 32.87 8.24
CA THR A 469 6.21 33.66 7.49
C THR A 469 6.46 33.47 6.00
N TYR A 470 5.39 33.24 5.24
CA TYR A 470 5.41 33.23 3.79
C TYR A 470 5.55 34.65 3.22
N PRO A 471 5.97 34.84 1.95
CA PRO A 471 6.05 36.17 1.34
C PRO A 471 4.72 36.93 1.31
N ASP A 472 3.59 36.21 1.35
CA ASP A 472 2.24 36.79 1.43
C ASP A 472 1.83 37.23 2.84
N GLY A 473 2.71 37.08 3.84
CA GLY A 473 2.47 37.43 5.25
C GLY A 473 1.80 36.33 6.07
N THR A 474 1.39 35.22 5.47
CA THR A 474 0.79 34.08 6.19
C THR A 474 1.84 33.45 7.11
N ALA A 475 1.51 33.28 8.39
CA ALA A 475 2.41 32.66 9.36
C ALA A 475 2.34 31.12 9.26
N TYR A 476 3.47 30.47 9.54
CA TYR A 476 3.55 29.03 9.75
C TYR A 476 4.44 28.71 10.96
N THR A 477 4.37 27.47 11.45
CA THR A 477 5.21 27.01 12.57
C THR A 477 5.73 25.61 12.30
N LEU A 478 7.01 25.38 12.64
CA LEU A 478 7.66 24.08 12.60
C LEU A 478 7.85 23.56 14.02
N GLN A 479 7.61 22.28 14.26
CA GLN A 479 7.77 21.62 15.55
C GLN A 479 8.87 20.56 15.53
N LYS A 480 9.76 20.60 16.53
CA LYS A 480 10.79 19.58 16.75
C LYS A 480 10.66 19.02 18.17
N PRO A 481 10.52 17.69 18.35
CA PRO A 481 10.41 17.10 19.67
C PRO A 481 11.71 17.25 20.46
N VAL A 482 11.59 17.52 21.76
CA VAL A 482 12.67 17.43 22.73
C VAL A 482 12.39 16.23 23.63
N TYR A 483 13.22 15.21 23.51
CA TYR A 483 13.02 13.95 24.22
C TYR A 483 13.59 14.00 25.65
N ALA A 484 13.01 13.20 26.54
CA ALA A 484 13.59 12.84 27.83
C ALA A 484 13.59 11.31 27.98
N LEU A 485 14.63 10.80 28.65
CA LEU A 485 14.81 9.38 28.93
C LEU A 485 14.78 9.15 30.44
N THR A 486 14.03 8.15 30.89
CA THR A 486 14.02 7.70 32.28
C THR A 486 14.15 6.19 32.37
N ASP A 487 14.61 5.67 33.51
CA ASP A 487 14.43 4.25 33.82
C ASP A 487 12.94 3.93 34.09
N THR A 488 12.64 2.66 34.35
CA THR A 488 11.26 2.20 34.60
C THR A 488 10.67 2.68 35.94
N SER A 489 11.50 3.23 36.83
CA SER A 489 11.08 3.87 38.10
C SER A 489 10.85 5.38 37.97
N GLY A 490 11.17 5.97 36.80
CA GLY A 490 11.03 7.40 36.53
C GLY A 490 12.27 8.23 36.84
N LYS A 491 13.40 7.60 37.17
CA LYS A 491 14.66 8.33 37.36
C LYS A 491 15.23 8.75 36.00
N ALA A 492 15.61 10.01 35.87
CA ALA A 492 16.22 10.53 34.65
C ALA A 492 17.53 9.79 34.30
N LEU A 493 17.72 9.54 32.99
CA LEU A 493 18.90 8.94 32.40
C LEU A 493 19.47 9.87 31.31
N ASP A 494 20.78 9.77 31.09
CA ASP A 494 21.41 10.46 29.96
C ASP A 494 20.99 9.83 28.63
N MET A 495 20.80 10.66 27.61
CA MET A 495 20.51 10.19 26.25
C MET A 495 21.68 9.36 25.68
N PRO A 496 21.41 8.34 24.84
CA PRO A 496 22.43 7.68 24.04
C PRO A 496 23.22 8.69 23.21
N ALA A 497 24.51 8.44 22.97
CA ALA A 497 25.33 9.32 22.14
C ALA A 497 24.79 9.42 20.70
N HIS A 498 24.28 8.30 20.17
CA HIS A 498 23.61 8.20 18.90
C HIS A 498 22.19 7.67 19.10
N MET A 499 21.18 8.38 18.58
CA MET A 499 19.77 7.99 18.69
C MET A 499 18.99 8.34 17.43
N SER A 500 18.05 7.47 17.06
CA SER A 500 17.07 7.71 15.98
C SER A 500 15.69 7.28 16.44
N VAL A 501 14.72 8.20 16.40
CA VAL A 501 13.31 7.89 16.64
C VAL A 501 12.61 7.76 15.30
N ARG A 502 11.97 6.61 15.05
CA ARG A 502 11.43 6.24 13.75
C ARG A 502 9.99 5.76 13.87
N SER A 503 9.11 6.43 13.16
CA SER A 503 7.73 6.03 12.91
C SER A 503 7.73 4.82 11.99
N ALA A 504 6.87 3.86 12.29
CA ALA A 504 6.60 2.74 11.41
C ALA A 504 5.95 3.28 10.11
N PRO A 505 6.51 3.04 8.91
CA PRO A 505 5.88 3.47 7.66
C PRO A 505 4.63 2.64 7.36
N HIS A 506 3.71 3.18 6.55
CA HIS A 506 2.63 2.37 5.98
C HIS A 506 3.18 1.37 4.96
N LEU A 507 2.50 0.23 4.79
CA LEU A 507 3.10 -1.00 4.24
C LEU A 507 2.67 -1.35 2.80
N VAL A 508 1.68 -0.66 2.24
CA VAL A 508 1.19 -0.96 0.89
C VAL A 508 2.27 -0.85 -0.19
N GLY A 509 2.24 -1.79 -1.15
CA GLY A 509 3.11 -1.80 -2.31
C GLY A 509 4.57 -2.18 -2.04
N MET A 510 4.90 -2.72 -0.86
CA MET A 510 6.27 -3.20 -0.57
C MET A 510 6.78 -4.22 -1.60
N GLY A 511 5.95 -5.19 -2.01
CA GLY A 511 6.31 -6.16 -3.05
C GLY A 511 6.57 -5.52 -4.42
N LEU A 512 5.81 -4.49 -4.79
CA LEU A 512 6.05 -3.74 -6.03
C LEU A 512 7.40 -3.02 -5.99
N LEU A 513 7.77 -2.42 -4.85
CA LEU A 513 9.07 -1.76 -4.68
C LEU A 513 10.24 -2.76 -4.67
N GLU A 514 10.04 -3.96 -4.14
CA GLU A 514 11.01 -5.07 -4.24
C GLU A 514 11.19 -5.52 -5.69
N ALA A 515 10.10 -5.57 -6.46
CA ALA A 515 10.10 -6.02 -7.85
C ALA A 515 10.72 -5.01 -8.83
N VAL A 516 10.96 -3.75 -8.46
CA VAL A 516 11.71 -2.79 -9.30
C VAL A 516 13.14 -3.30 -9.52
N PRO A 517 13.68 -3.41 -10.75
CA PRO A 517 15.05 -3.89 -10.95
C PRO A 517 16.08 -2.96 -10.29
N GLU A 518 17.12 -3.50 -9.63
CA GLU A 518 18.20 -2.67 -9.06
C GLU A 518 18.90 -1.80 -10.10
N SER A 519 18.97 -2.27 -11.36
CA SER A 519 19.52 -1.51 -12.48
C SER A 519 18.72 -0.23 -12.76
N ALA A 520 17.40 -0.24 -12.52
CA ALA A 520 16.57 0.96 -12.64
C ALA A 520 16.90 1.98 -11.55
N LEU A 521 17.11 1.53 -10.30
CA LEU A 521 17.54 2.41 -9.20
C LEU A 521 18.94 2.98 -9.45
N GLN A 522 19.84 2.17 -9.99
CA GLN A 522 21.18 2.63 -10.40
C GLN A 522 21.09 3.67 -11.54
N ALA A 523 20.19 3.47 -12.50
CA ALA A 523 19.95 4.43 -13.57
C ALA A 523 19.42 5.76 -13.01
N LEU A 524 18.51 5.74 -12.03
CA LEU A 524 18.04 6.95 -11.35
C LEU A 524 19.18 7.68 -10.62
N ALA A 525 20.00 6.94 -9.86
CA ALA A 525 21.15 7.53 -9.18
C ALA A 525 22.15 8.16 -10.15
N THR A 526 22.36 7.52 -11.31
CA THR A 526 23.22 8.06 -12.38
C THR A 526 22.59 9.28 -13.05
N ALA A 527 21.29 9.26 -13.33
CA ALA A 527 20.58 10.37 -13.95
C ALA A 527 20.50 11.60 -13.04
N SER A 528 20.53 11.41 -11.71
CA SER A 528 20.60 12.51 -10.74
C SER A 528 21.96 13.22 -10.72
N GLN A 529 23.00 12.64 -11.32
CA GLN A 529 24.34 13.27 -11.38
C GLN A 529 24.26 14.54 -12.24
N GLY A 530 24.42 15.70 -11.60
CA GLY A 530 24.29 17.00 -12.27
C GLY A 530 22.89 17.61 -12.19
N ASP A 531 22.03 17.12 -11.30
CA ASP A 531 20.78 17.81 -10.98
C ASP A 531 21.04 19.29 -10.63
N ALA A 532 20.27 20.20 -11.24
CA ALA A 532 20.50 21.64 -11.15
C ALA A 532 20.37 22.21 -9.73
N ASP A 533 19.60 21.55 -8.86
CA ASP A 533 19.45 21.94 -7.45
C ASP A 533 20.39 21.15 -6.52
N GLY A 534 21.21 20.25 -7.07
CA GLY A 534 22.06 19.36 -6.30
C GLY A 534 21.31 18.19 -5.65
N ALA A 535 20.11 17.86 -6.12
CA ALA A 535 19.33 16.69 -5.69
C ALA A 535 19.94 15.38 -6.23
N VAL A 536 21.14 15.05 -5.75
CA VAL A 536 21.91 13.87 -6.18
C VAL A 536 21.61 12.70 -5.25
N GLY A 537 20.94 11.68 -5.78
CA GLY A 537 20.55 10.49 -5.03
C GLY A 537 21.65 9.44 -4.97
N LYS A 538 21.75 8.76 -3.82
CA LYS A 538 22.75 7.72 -3.55
C LYS A 538 22.11 6.38 -3.23
N LEU A 539 22.65 5.30 -3.80
CA LEU A 539 22.26 3.94 -3.43
C LEU A 539 22.84 3.58 -2.05
N GLN A 540 22.03 2.97 -1.19
CA GLN A 540 22.52 2.19 -0.06
C GLN A 540 22.86 0.80 -0.57
N ILE A 541 24.12 0.36 -0.40
CA ILE A 541 24.51 -1.02 -0.68
C ILE A 541 24.61 -1.77 0.64
N VAL A 542 23.84 -2.86 0.76
CA VAL A 542 23.70 -3.64 1.99
C VAL A 542 24.19 -5.06 1.77
N THR A 543 24.63 -5.71 2.85
CA THR A 543 24.99 -7.14 2.83
C THR A 543 23.71 -7.97 2.88
N ASP A 544 23.62 -9.01 2.07
CA ASP A 544 22.50 -9.95 2.12
C ASP A 544 22.56 -10.79 3.42
N LEU A 545 21.47 -10.81 4.19
CA LEU A 545 21.43 -11.52 5.48
C LEU A 545 21.42 -13.05 5.34
N LYS A 546 20.94 -13.59 4.22
CA LYS A 546 20.96 -15.05 3.95
C LYS A 546 22.29 -15.49 3.35
N ASN A 547 22.95 -14.62 2.59
CA ASN A 547 24.25 -14.90 2.01
C ASN A 547 25.20 -13.68 2.14
N PRO A 548 26.01 -13.61 3.22
CA PRO A 548 26.89 -12.47 3.47
C PRO A 548 27.94 -12.16 2.40
N SER A 549 28.18 -13.09 1.45
CA SER A 549 29.06 -12.85 0.29
C SER A 549 28.42 -11.95 -0.77
N LEU A 550 27.10 -11.78 -0.75
CA LEU A 550 26.36 -10.97 -1.69
C LEU A 550 26.15 -9.55 -1.13
N LYS A 551 26.28 -8.57 -2.02
CA LYS A 551 25.85 -7.19 -1.79
C LYS A 551 24.60 -6.92 -2.61
N ARG A 552 23.65 -6.19 -2.05
CA ARG A 552 22.37 -5.86 -2.68
C ARG A 552 22.10 -4.36 -2.57
N VAL A 553 21.24 -3.83 -3.43
CA VAL A 553 20.70 -2.48 -3.26
C VAL A 553 19.63 -2.51 -2.17
N GLY A 554 19.82 -1.70 -1.15
CA GLY A 554 18.86 -1.52 -0.07
C GLY A 554 17.67 -0.65 -0.51
N ARG A 555 16.48 -0.97 0.01
CA ARG A 555 15.19 -0.38 -0.42
C ARG A 555 14.26 -0.04 0.73
N PHE A 556 14.29 -0.84 1.81
CA PHE A 556 13.33 -0.73 2.91
C PHE A 556 13.96 -0.14 4.17
N GLY A 557 13.10 0.38 5.05
CA GLY A 557 13.50 1.22 6.17
C GLY A 557 13.76 2.68 5.76
N TRP A 558 13.92 3.55 6.76
CA TRP A 558 14.10 4.99 6.57
C TRP A 558 15.43 5.38 5.91
N ARG A 559 16.44 4.51 6.02
CA ARG A 559 17.73 4.67 5.35
C ARG A 559 18.01 3.51 4.38
N ALA A 560 16.98 2.85 3.83
CA ALA A 560 17.16 1.79 2.84
C ALA A 560 18.09 0.64 3.29
N THR A 561 17.97 0.17 4.54
CA THR A 561 18.91 -0.80 5.13
C THR A 561 18.61 -2.27 4.86
N SER A 562 17.46 -2.57 4.26
CA SER A 562 17.08 -3.93 3.90
C SER A 562 16.81 -4.00 2.39
N ALA A 563 17.30 -5.03 1.72
CA ALA A 563 17.15 -5.19 0.27
C ALA A 563 15.84 -5.87 -0.13
N THR A 564 15.31 -6.74 0.73
CA THR A 564 14.08 -7.51 0.48
C THR A 564 13.03 -7.25 1.56
N VAL A 565 11.77 -7.51 1.23
CA VAL A 565 10.65 -7.51 2.19
C VAL A 565 10.97 -8.50 3.31
N GLU A 566 11.49 -9.68 2.97
CA GLU A 566 11.90 -10.70 3.94
C GLU A 566 12.96 -10.23 4.95
N GLN A 567 14.01 -9.55 4.49
CA GLN A 567 15.04 -8.99 5.38
C GLN A 567 14.44 -7.92 6.29
N GLN A 568 13.57 -7.06 5.75
CA GLN A 568 12.91 -6.03 6.54
C GLN A 568 11.99 -6.64 7.61
N THR A 569 11.21 -7.66 7.25
CA THR A 569 10.31 -8.37 8.17
C THR A 569 11.09 -9.11 9.25
N ALA A 570 12.16 -9.82 8.90
CA ALA A 570 13.01 -10.50 9.88
C ALA A 570 13.69 -9.51 10.85
N ALA A 571 14.17 -8.37 10.33
CA ALA A 571 14.77 -7.32 11.15
C ALA A 571 13.76 -6.71 12.12
N ALA A 572 12.54 -6.41 11.69
CA ALA A 572 11.48 -5.88 12.55
C ALA A 572 11.01 -6.90 13.60
N LEU A 573 10.79 -8.17 13.21
CA LEU A 573 10.45 -9.24 14.14
C LEU A 573 11.47 -9.35 15.27
N ASN A 574 12.76 -9.28 14.96
CA ASN A 574 13.81 -9.42 15.96
C ASN A 574 14.05 -8.14 16.77
N GLY A 575 14.19 -7.00 16.08
CA GLY A 575 14.52 -5.72 16.66
C GLY A 575 13.39 -5.06 17.44
N ASP A 576 12.13 -5.25 17.02
CA ASP A 576 10.99 -4.53 17.59
C ASP A 576 10.07 -5.42 18.46
N ILE A 577 10.03 -6.73 18.18
CA ILE A 577 9.13 -7.70 18.87
C ILE A 577 9.94 -8.75 19.65
N GLY A 578 11.23 -8.93 19.36
CA GLY A 578 12.08 -9.94 19.99
C GLY A 578 11.82 -11.37 19.50
N VAL A 579 11.25 -11.54 18.31
CA VAL A 579 10.99 -12.84 17.65
C VAL A 579 12.15 -13.18 16.71
N THR A 580 12.79 -14.32 16.92
CA THR A 580 13.91 -14.79 16.08
C THR A 580 13.41 -15.58 14.86
N THR A 581 14.15 -15.48 13.76
CA THR A 581 13.93 -16.20 12.50
C THR A 581 15.19 -16.97 12.11
N SER A 582 15.14 -17.83 11.08
CA SER A 582 16.37 -18.47 10.56
C SER A 582 17.39 -17.47 10.01
N ILE A 583 16.93 -16.30 9.56
CA ILE A 583 17.76 -15.20 9.04
C ILE A 583 18.45 -14.45 10.18
N LEU A 584 17.73 -14.25 11.30
CA LEU A 584 18.23 -13.58 12.50
C LEU A 584 17.92 -14.44 13.73
N PRO A 585 18.75 -15.47 14.01
CA PRO A 585 18.45 -16.50 15.00
C PRO A 585 18.74 -16.08 16.45
N THR A 586 19.44 -14.95 16.64
CA THR A 586 19.85 -14.41 17.94
C THR A 586 19.14 -13.09 18.17
N ARG A 587 18.62 -12.85 19.38
CA ARG A 587 17.94 -11.59 19.69
C ARG A 587 18.91 -10.40 19.71
N LEU A 588 18.46 -9.27 19.17
CA LEU A 588 19.21 -8.02 19.13
C LEU A 588 19.18 -7.22 20.45
N CYS A 589 18.31 -7.60 21.39
CA CYS A 589 18.18 -6.93 22.69
C CYS A 589 19.37 -7.22 23.65
N GLY A 590 20.54 -6.62 23.42
CA GLY A 590 21.54 -6.49 24.50
C GLY A 590 23.01 -6.69 24.16
N LEU A 591 23.57 -5.94 23.21
CA LEU A 591 25.03 -5.87 23.03
C LEU A 591 25.78 -5.04 24.09
N ALA A 592 25.07 -4.54 25.10
CA ALA A 592 25.63 -4.05 26.36
C ALA A 592 26.41 -5.14 27.12
N ALA A 593 27.68 -4.88 27.46
CA ALA A 593 28.46 -5.76 28.32
C ALA A 593 27.90 -5.79 29.75
N ALA A 594 27.73 -7.01 30.28
CA ALA A 594 27.47 -7.40 31.69
C ALA A 594 26.16 -6.93 32.37
N ALA A 595 25.35 -7.93 32.78
CA ALA A 595 24.13 -7.89 33.61
C ALA A 595 22.79 -7.47 32.95
N ALA A 596 22.69 -6.35 32.22
CA ALA A 596 21.37 -5.82 31.80
C ALA A 596 20.69 -6.52 30.60
N GLY A 597 21.45 -7.20 29.74
CA GLY A 597 20.93 -7.99 28.59
C GLY A 597 21.14 -9.50 28.72
N ALA A 598 21.55 -9.97 29.90
CA ALA A 598 21.79 -11.39 30.14
C ALA A 598 20.49 -12.20 30.07
N ASP A 599 19.37 -11.61 30.51
CA ASP A 599 18.03 -12.18 30.43
C ASP A 599 17.53 -12.34 28.98
N CYS A 600 17.75 -11.34 28.11
CA CYS A 600 17.37 -11.41 26.70
C CYS A 600 18.18 -12.49 25.96
N ARG A 601 19.51 -12.52 26.09
CA ARG A 601 20.32 -13.58 25.46
C ARG A 601 20.07 -14.96 26.07
N ALA A 602 19.81 -15.05 27.37
CA ALA A 602 19.43 -16.32 28.00
C ALA A 602 18.09 -16.87 27.48
N ALA A 603 17.24 -16.02 26.91
CA ALA A 603 15.99 -16.44 26.27
C ALA A 603 16.20 -17.00 24.84
N ASP A 604 17.40 -16.88 24.27
CA ASP A 604 17.70 -17.45 22.95
C ASP A 604 17.62 -18.98 22.97
N LYS A 605 16.97 -19.51 21.94
CA LYS A 605 16.76 -20.95 21.75
C LYS A 605 17.70 -21.44 20.64
N THR A 606 17.94 -22.75 20.61
CA THR A 606 18.75 -23.39 19.57
C THR A 606 18.09 -23.33 18.18
N GLN A 607 16.77 -23.15 18.14
CA GLN A 607 15.99 -22.97 16.92
C GLN A 607 15.32 -21.60 16.92
N ALA A 608 15.13 -21.05 15.72
CA ALA A 608 14.35 -19.83 15.53
C ALA A 608 12.96 -19.96 16.14
N ALA A 609 12.47 -18.89 16.76
CA ALA A 609 11.13 -18.88 17.36
C ALA A 609 10.04 -18.94 16.28
N LEU A 610 10.20 -18.22 15.17
CA LEU A 610 9.32 -18.27 14.03
C LEU A 610 9.85 -19.25 12.98
N SER A 611 8.95 -20.07 12.42
CA SER A 611 9.32 -21.01 11.35
C SER A 611 9.52 -20.27 10.03
N ASP A 612 10.28 -20.87 9.10
CA ASP A 612 10.47 -20.30 7.76
C ASP A 612 9.14 -20.19 6.99
N SER A 613 8.22 -21.14 7.21
CA SER A 613 6.89 -21.11 6.59
C SER A 613 6.04 -19.95 7.13
N ASP A 614 6.05 -19.69 8.44
CA ASP A 614 5.33 -18.56 9.03
C ASP A 614 5.95 -17.23 8.59
N LEU A 615 7.29 -17.17 8.48
CA LEU A 615 7.97 -15.99 7.94
C LEU A 615 7.57 -15.74 6.48
N ASP A 616 7.55 -16.79 5.65
CA ASP A 616 7.16 -16.66 4.25
C ASP A 616 5.71 -16.19 4.11
N LEU A 617 4.79 -16.66 4.97
CA LEU A 617 3.40 -16.15 5.02
C LEU A 617 3.34 -14.64 5.34
N LEU A 618 4.09 -14.17 6.36
CA LEU A 618 4.18 -12.74 6.66
C LEU A 618 4.73 -11.93 5.48
N VAL A 619 5.80 -12.42 4.85
CA VAL A 619 6.39 -11.78 3.66
C VAL A 619 5.40 -11.77 2.51
N HIS A 620 4.67 -12.87 2.31
CA HIS A 620 3.68 -13.00 1.26
C HIS A 620 2.56 -11.97 1.41
N TYR A 621 2.01 -11.83 2.62
CA TYR A 621 1.03 -10.79 2.95
C TYR A 621 1.56 -9.40 2.59
N LEU A 622 2.72 -9.03 3.13
CA LEU A 622 3.33 -7.72 2.89
C LEU A 622 3.68 -7.45 1.42
N SER A 623 4.09 -8.49 0.69
CA SER A 623 4.39 -8.40 -0.74
C SER A 623 3.13 -8.23 -1.60
N THR A 624 1.97 -8.73 -1.14
CA THR A 624 0.71 -8.73 -1.91
C THR A 624 -0.34 -7.73 -1.39
N LEU A 625 0.03 -6.85 -0.46
CA LEU A 625 -0.74 -5.66 -0.12
C LEU A 625 -0.85 -4.73 -1.33
N ALA A 626 -2.08 -4.55 -1.79
CA ALA A 626 -2.39 -3.69 -2.92
C ALA A 626 -2.24 -2.22 -2.57
N VAL A 627 -2.10 -1.40 -3.60
CA VAL A 627 -1.98 0.05 -3.47
C VAL A 627 -3.35 0.67 -3.77
N PRO A 628 -3.89 1.53 -2.90
CA PRO A 628 -5.07 2.31 -3.20
C PRO A 628 -4.90 3.14 -4.47
N PRO A 629 -5.95 3.35 -5.28
CA PRO A 629 -5.86 4.24 -6.43
C PRO A 629 -5.55 5.67 -5.97
N ALA A 630 -4.87 6.43 -6.82
CA ALA A 630 -4.80 7.86 -6.61
C ALA A 630 -6.22 8.43 -6.69
N ARG A 631 -6.54 9.37 -5.81
CA ARG A 631 -7.84 10.03 -5.71
C ARG A 631 -7.85 11.37 -6.43
N HIS A 632 -9.06 11.88 -6.62
CA HIS A 632 -9.44 13.05 -7.38
C HIS A 632 -8.87 13.03 -8.80
N PHE A 633 -9.02 11.89 -9.48
CA PHE A 633 -8.70 11.76 -10.91
C PHE A 633 -9.89 12.16 -11.79
N ALA A 634 -9.64 12.42 -13.06
CA ALA A 634 -10.68 12.87 -13.98
C ALA A 634 -11.81 11.82 -14.10
N GLY A 635 -13.03 12.23 -13.78
CA GLY A 635 -14.23 11.40 -13.87
C GLY A 635 -14.60 10.66 -12.59
N GLU A 636 -13.75 10.67 -11.56
CA GLU A 636 -14.10 10.14 -10.23
C GLU A 636 -15.36 10.83 -9.69
N GLN A 637 -16.18 10.07 -8.98
CA GLN A 637 -17.40 10.57 -8.37
C GLN A 637 -17.20 10.77 -6.88
N PRO A 638 -17.90 11.75 -6.27
CA PRO A 638 -17.87 11.87 -4.81
C PRO A 638 -18.33 10.55 -4.19
N LEU A 639 -17.49 9.99 -3.33
CA LEU A 639 -17.92 9.00 -2.36
C LEU A 639 -18.95 9.71 -1.47
N GLY A 640 -20.11 9.11 -1.23
CA GLY A 640 -21.21 9.78 -0.49
C GLY A 640 -20.80 10.05 0.95
N VAL A 641 -20.17 11.20 1.23
CA VAL A 641 -19.65 11.53 2.55
C VAL A 641 -20.73 12.24 3.36
N THR A 642 -21.17 11.57 4.44
CA THR A 642 -22.09 12.04 5.51
C THR A 642 -23.55 12.29 5.11
N GLY A 643 -24.47 11.46 5.63
CA GLY A 643 -25.92 11.53 5.39
C GLY A 643 -26.46 10.29 4.66
N PRO A 644 -27.78 10.16 4.45
CA PRO A 644 -28.34 9.01 3.73
C PRO A 644 -27.69 8.85 2.35
N THR A 645 -27.72 7.63 1.79
CA THR A 645 -27.07 7.25 0.51
C THR A 645 -27.19 8.34 -0.55
N ILE A 646 -26.22 8.47 -1.47
CA ILE A 646 -26.24 9.54 -2.49
C ILE A 646 -27.56 9.56 -3.30
N VAL A 647 -28.22 8.41 -3.40
CA VAL A 647 -29.54 8.19 -4.03
C VAL A 647 -30.71 8.77 -3.22
N ALA A 648 -30.57 8.85 -1.90
CA ALA A 648 -31.54 9.42 -0.98
C ALA A 648 -31.29 10.92 -0.69
N GLN A 649 -30.23 11.51 -1.24
CA GLN A 649 -29.93 12.94 -1.05
C GLN A 649 -30.73 13.83 -2.02
N PRO A 650 -31.08 15.07 -1.62
CA PRO A 650 -31.64 16.04 -2.54
C PRO A 650 -30.69 16.31 -3.71
N VAL A 651 -31.25 16.40 -4.92
CA VAL A 651 -30.51 16.65 -6.17
C VAL A 651 -29.54 17.83 -6.08
N ALA A 652 -29.94 18.91 -5.40
CA ALA A 652 -29.09 20.08 -5.21
C ALA A 652 -27.82 19.76 -4.41
N THR A 653 -27.92 18.90 -3.39
CA THR A 653 -26.78 18.44 -2.58
C THR A 653 -25.84 17.57 -3.42
N THR A 654 -26.39 16.61 -4.17
CA THR A 654 -25.63 15.76 -5.08
C THR A 654 -24.87 16.59 -6.12
N ASN A 655 -25.52 17.55 -6.76
CA ASN A 655 -24.87 18.44 -7.74
C ASN A 655 -23.78 19.32 -7.10
N ALA A 656 -23.96 19.75 -5.85
CA ALA A 656 -22.93 20.49 -5.12
C ALA A 656 -21.70 19.61 -4.80
N GLN A 657 -21.91 18.35 -4.44
CA GLN A 657 -20.82 17.38 -4.20
C GLN A 657 -20.06 17.08 -5.50
N ILE A 658 -20.76 16.85 -6.61
CA ILE A 658 -20.13 16.66 -7.94
C ILE A 658 -19.30 17.88 -8.33
N ALA A 659 -19.84 19.10 -8.13
CA ALA A 659 -19.11 20.33 -8.42
C ALA A 659 -17.86 20.49 -7.54
N ALA A 660 -17.93 20.13 -6.26
CA ALA A 660 -16.80 20.17 -5.33
C ALA A 660 -15.72 19.15 -5.73
N GLU A 661 -16.12 17.94 -6.11
CA GLU A 661 -15.21 16.89 -6.59
C GLU A 661 -14.51 17.32 -7.88
N ASN A 662 -15.25 17.83 -8.88
CA ASN A 662 -14.66 18.37 -10.12
C ASN A 662 -13.66 19.52 -9.85
N ALA A 663 -13.97 20.39 -8.88
CA ALA A 663 -13.05 21.45 -8.47
C ALA A 663 -11.78 20.87 -7.82
N MET A 664 -11.91 19.83 -6.99
CA MET A 664 -10.76 19.14 -6.39
C MET A 664 -9.90 18.44 -7.46
N GLN A 665 -10.51 17.76 -8.42
CA GLN A 665 -9.80 17.14 -9.56
C GLN A 665 -8.96 18.18 -10.32
N ALA A 666 -9.53 19.35 -10.62
CA ALA A 666 -8.81 20.44 -11.26
C ALA A 666 -7.63 20.96 -10.40
N ARG A 667 -7.82 21.05 -9.07
CA ARG A 667 -6.76 21.43 -8.12
C ARG A 667 -5.64 20.40 -8.06
N VAL A 668 -5.95 19.10 -8.00
CA VAL A 668 -4.96 18.01 -8.00
C VAL A 668 -4.18 17.97 -9.30
N ALA A 669 -4.85 18.14 -10.44
CA ALA A 669 -4.19 18.22 -11.75
C ALA A 669 -3.22 19.42 -11.84
N ALA A 670 -3.66 20.61 -11.41
CA ALA A 670 -2.79 21.79 -11.34
C ALA A 670 -1.64 21.61 -10.34
N GLY A 671 -1.93 21.01 -9.19
CA GLY A 671 -0.94 20.66 -8.16
C GLY A 671 0.12 19.70 -8.67
N LYS A 672 -0.23 18.74 -9.53
CA LYS A 672 0.72 17.82 -10.17
C LYS A 672 1.71 18.57 -11.07
N ASN A 673 1.22 19.56 -11.83
CA ASN A 673 2.08 20.41 -12.65
C ASN A 673 3.00 21.29 -11.78
N LEU A 674 2.46 21.89 -10.72
CA LEU A 674 3.25 22.67 -9.77
C LEU A 674 4.32 21.81 -9.08
N PHE A 675 3.98 20.61 -8.62
CA PHE A 675 4.92 19.67 -8.00
C PHE A 675 6.14 19.38 -8.89
N ALA A 676 5.93 19.20 -10.19
CA ALA A 676 7.00 19.04 -11.17
C ALA A 676 7.79 20.36 -11.39
N GLN A 677 7.11 21.51 -11.50
CA GLN A 677 7.75 22.82 -11.69
C GLN A 677 8.61 23.24 -10.49
N LEU A 678 8.18 22.89 -9.28
CA LEU A 678 8.93 23.07 -8.04
C LEU A 678 10.14 22.14 -7.94
N ARG A 679 10.25 21.17 -8.85
CA ARG A 679 11.28 20.13 -8.91
C ARG A 679 11.22 19.13 -7.76
N CYS A 680 10.05 18.93 -7.15
CA CYS A 680 9.83 17.86 -6.17
C CYS A 680 10.07 16.47 -6.79
N THR A 681 9.85 16.33 -8.11
CA THR A 681 10.08 15.11 -8.88
C THR A 681 11.55 14.75 -9.07
N ALA A 682 12.50 15.60 -8.65
CA ALA A 682 13.92 15.25 -8.66
C ALA A 682 14.23 14.05 -7.74
N CYS A 683 13.50 13.92 -6.63
CA CYS A 683 13.57 12.77 -5.72
C CYS A 683 12.26 11.96 -5.75
N HIS A 684 11.11 12.63 -5.72
CA HIS A 684 9.79 11.98 -5.79
C HIS A 684 9.41 11.64 -7.24
N VAL A 685 10.21 10.78 -7.86
CA VAL A 685 10.04 10.34 -9.26
C VAL A 685 8.65 9.71 -9.43
N PRO A 686 7.79 10.24 -10.32
CA PRO A 686 6.38 9.85 -10.37
C PRO A 686 6.14 8.37 -10.58
N THR A 687 6.91 7.74 -11.46
CA THR A 687 6.67 6.35 -11.90
C THR A 687 7.93 5.50 -11.87
N LEU A 688 7.76 4.21 -11.53
CA LEU A 688 8.78 3.16 -11.67
C LEU A 688 8.18 1.99 -12.46
N THR A 689 9.04 1.12 -12.99
CA THR A 689 8.62 -0.12 -13.67
C THR A 689 9.19 -1.33 -12.95
N THR A 690 8.33 -2.32 -12.66
CA THR A 690 8.77 -3.57 -12.05
C THR A 690 9.36 -4.53 -13.09
N GLY A 691 10.27 -5.40 -12.65
CA GLY A 691 10.90 -6.41 -13.47
C GLY A 691 9.96 -7.55 -13.83
N THR A 692 10.42 -8.47 -14.67
CA THR A 692 9.61 -9.59 -15.18
C THR A 692 9.81 -10.91 -14.43
N ALA A 693 10.72 -10.94 -13.45
CA ALA A 693 11.19 -12.18 -12.83
C ALA A 693 10.86 -12.31 -11.33
N HIS A 694 10.04 -11.42 -10.75
CA HIS A 694 9.67 -11.52 -9.34
C HIS A 694 8.94 -12.85 -9.03
N ARG A 695 9.07 -13.44 -7.83
CA ARG A 695 8.43 -14.75 -7.56
C ARG A 695 6.90 -14.76 -7.70
N LEU A 696 6.25 -13.65 -7.35
CA LEU A 696 4.81 -13.42 -7.48
C LEU A 696 4.49 -12.77 -8.82
N ALA A 697 3.56 -13.32 -9.59
CA ALA A 697 3.31 -12.90 -10.96
C ALA A 697 2.59 -11.55 -11.06
N GLU A 698 1.70 -11.26 -10.13
CA GLU A 698 0.99 -9.98 -10.00
C GLU A 698 1.91 -8.79 -9.76
N LEU A 699 3.16 -9.01 -9.33
CA LEU A 699 4.15 -7.96 -9.12
C LEU A 699 5.02 -7.68 -10.36
N ARG A 700 4.90 -8.48 -11.44
CA ARG A 700 5.77 -8.41 -12.62
C ARG A 700 5.27 -7.41 -13.65
N GLY A 701 6.20 -6.72 -14.32
CA GLY A 701 5.91 -5.92 -15.52
C GLY A 701 4.90 -4.79 -15.33
N GLN A 702 4.80 -4.23 -14.11
CA GLN A 702 3.89 -3.16 -13.77
C GLN A 702 4.55 -1.80 -14.00
N THR A 703 3.80 -0.83 -14.51
CA THR A 703 4.14 0.59 -14.33
C THR A 703 3.39 1.09 -13.11
N ILE A 704 4.13 1.51 -12.10
CA ILE A 704 3.62 1.92 -10.78
C ILE A 704 3.86 3.41 -10.56
N ALA A 705 3.05 4.07 -9.73
CA ALA A 705 3.18 5.48 -9.41
C ALA A 705 3.45 5.77 -7.92
N PRO A 706 4.59 5.33 -7.36
CA PRO A 706 4.88 5.47 -5.93
C PRO A 706 5.42 6.86 -5.54
N TYR A 707 5.82 7.71 -6.50
CA TYR A 707 6.46 9.01 -6.24
C TYR A 707 7.71 8.89 -5.36
N THR A 708 8.67 8.08 -5.79
CA THR A 708 9.95 7.86 -5.10
C THR A 708 10.98 7.30 -6.08
N ASP A 709 12.25 7.65 -5.87
CA ASP A 709 13.40 7.01 -6.49
C ASP A 709 14.06 5.93 -5.61
N LEU A 710 13.59 5.77 -4.36
CA LEU A 710 14.17 4.90 -3.32
C LEU A 710 15.64 5.22 -2.97
N LEU A 711 16.17 6.37 -3.39
CA LEU A 711 17.56 6.76 -3.13
C LEU A 711 17.69 7.51 -1.80
N LEU A 712 18.92 7.56 -1.30
CA LEU A 712 19.29 8.38 -0.15
C LEU A 712 19.58 9.81 -0.61
N HIS A 713 19.01 10.78 0.12
CA HIS A 713 19.21 12.21 -0.08
C HIS A 713 19.54 12.90 1.24
N ASP A 714 20.46 13.86 1.19
CA ASP A 714 20.76 14.72 2.34
C ASP A 714 19.62 15.74 2.54
N MET A 715 18.90 15.58 3.66
CA MET A 715 17.75 16.44 4.02
C MET A 715 18.13 17.59 4.97
N GLY A 716 19.43 17.79 5.20
CA GLY A 716 19.99 18.85 6.01
C GLY A 716 19.99 18.58 7.53
N PRO A 717 20.69 19.43 8.30
CA PRO A 717 20.94 19.22 9.73
C PRO A 717 19.67 19.29 10.58
N ASP A 718 18.67 20.03 10.12
CA ASP A 718 17.42 20.21 10.82
C ASP A 718 16.60 18.92 10.88
N LEU A 719 16.65 18.10 9.81
CA LEU A 719 16.07 16.76 9.72
C LEU A 719 17.05 15.64 10.06
N ALA A 720 18.26 15.96 10.50
CA ALA A 720 19.19 14.96 11.00
C ALA A 720 18.71 14.38 12.33
N ASP A 721 19.07 13.13 12.56
CA ASP A 721 19.22 12.56 13.90
C ASP A 721 20.73 12.48 14.24
N THR A 722 21.13 11.66 15.21
CA THR A 722 22.56 11.41 15.49
C THR A 722 23.00 10.00 15.09
N PHE A 723 22.19 9.23 14.39
CA PHE A 723 22.41 7.82 14.11
C PHE A 723 22.66 7.55 12.61
N PRO A 724 23.93 7.49 12.17
CA PRO A 724 24.27 6.99 10.84
C PRO A 724 23.96 5.49 10.72
N GLN A 725 23.65 5.02 9.51
CA GLN A 725 23.34 3.61 9.28
C GLN A 725 23.83 3.13 7.92
N GLY A 726 24.67 2.10 7.92
CA GLY A 726 25.34 1.64 6.70
C GLY A 726 26.26 2.73 6.15
N LYS A 727 26.07 3.12 4.88
CA LYS A 727 26.78 4.24 4.26
C LYS A 727 26.00 5.56 4.37
N ALA A 728 24.79 5.55 4.92
CA ALA A 728 23.99 6.74 5.12
C ALA A 728 24.46 7.51 6.36
N SER A 729 24.78 8.78 6.20
CA SER A 729 24.97 9.71 7.31
C SER A 729 23.65 9.93 8.07
N ALA A 730 23.74 10.61 9.21
CA ALA A 730 22.56 10.95 10.00
C ALA A 730 21.59 11.94 9.29
N GLN A 731 22.05 12.62 8.23
CA GLN A 731 21.26 13.55 7.42
C GLN A 731 20.61 12.89 6.18
N GLU A 732 21.06 11.70 5.81
CA GLU A 732 20.67 11.05 4.55
C GLU A 732 19.46 10.12 4.74
N TRP A 733 18.32 10.48 4.17
CA TRP A 733 17.08 9.70 4.25
C TRP A 733 16.69 9.13 2.90
N ARG A 734 16.07 7.96 2.91
CA ARG A 734 15.46 7.39 1.70
C ARG A 734 14.22 8.22 1.32
N THR A 735 14.06 8.56 0.05
CA THR A 735 12.80 9.14 -0.45
C THR A 735 11.63 8.19 -0.17
N ALA A 736 10.71 8.57 0.70
CA ALA A 736 9.54 7.75 1.02
C ALA A 736 8.51 7.78 -0.14
N PRO A 737 7.87 6.64 -0.49
CA PRO A 737 6.77 6.64 -1.45
C PRO A 737 5.59 7.48 -0.91
N LEU A 738 4.90 8.19 -1.80
CA LEU A 738 3.77 9.04 -1.43
C LEU A 738 2.40 8.36 -1.58
N TRP A 739 2.32 7.18 -2.21
CA TRP A 739 1.05 6.45 -2.33
C TRP A 739 0.43 6.13 -0.97
N GLY A 740 -0.90 6.10 -0.86
CA GLY A 740 -1.65 5.84 0.37
C GLY A 740 -1.53 6.92 1.46
N LEU A 741 -0.74 7.98 1.26
CA LEU A 741 -0.50 9.02 2.28
C LEU A 741 -1.80 9.75 2.65
N GLY A 742 -2.68 9.96 1.67
CA GLY A 742 -3.96 10.61 1.86
C GLY A 742 -4.99 9.81 2.66
N LEU A 743 -4.75 8.52 2.92
CA LEU A 743 -5.65 7.65 3.68
C LEU A 743 -5.27 7.58 5.16
N LEU A 744 -4.05 7.98 5.52
CA LEU A 744 -3.55 7.80 6.88
C LEU A 744 -4.37 8.56 7.94
N SER A 745 -4.99 9.69 7.58
CA SER A 745 -5.84 10.45 8.50
C SER A 745 -7.17 9.76 8.80
N ALA A 746 -7.63 8.85 7.94
CA ALA A 746 -8.81 8.01 8.20
C ALA A 746 -8.50 6.95 9.27
N ILE A 747 -7.29 6.39 9.23
CA ILE A 747 -6.79 5.41 10.21
C ILE A 747 -6.47 6.09 11.54
N ASN A 748 -5.72 7.19 11.48
CA ASN A 748 -5.30 7.95 12.64
C ASN A 748 -5.50 9.45 12.40
N PRO A 749 -6.52 10.09 13.02
CA PRO A 749 -6.79 11.52 12.81
C PRO A 749 -5.68 12.42 13.34
N ASN A 750 -4.76 11.90 14.16
CA ASN A 750 -3.60 12.60 14.66
C ASN A 750 -2.30 12.20 13.95
N VAL A 751 -2.38 11.55 12.78
CA VAL A 751 -1.22 11.09 12.03
C VAL A 751 -0.16 12.18 11.89
N ARG A 752 1.11 11.79 12.05
CA ARG A 752 2.25 12.66 11.86
C ARG A 752 3.13 12.20 10.70
N TYR A 753 3.87 13.13 10.11
CA TYR A 753 4.68 12.91 8.92
C TYR A 753 6.19 12.96 9.22
N LEU A 754 6.98 12.52 8.24
CA LEU A 754 8.44 12.32 8.32
C LEU A 754 8.84 11.10 9.16
N HIS A 755 10.15 10.90 9.29
CA HIS A 755 10.71 9.72 9.94
C HIS A 755 10.39 9.66 11.42
N ASP A 756 10.35 10.78 12.15
CA ASP A 756 10.14 10.82 13.60
C ASP A 756 8.74 11.31 14.01
N GLY A 757 7.88 11.65 13.04
CA GLY A 757 6.55 12.17 13.30
C GLY A 757 6.52 13.61 13.83
N ARG A 758 7.54 14.42 13.56
CA ARG A 758 7.55 15.83 14.01
C ARG A 758 6.55 16.72 13.25
N ALA A 759 6.29 16.42 11.98
CA ALA A 759 5.44 17.25 11.14
C ALA A 759 3.96 16.92 11.36
N ARG A 760 3.14 17.94 11.64
CA ARG A 760 1.71 17.78 11.93
C ARG A 760 0.86 17.70 10.67
N THR A 761 1.34 18.27 9.57
CA THR A 761 0.64 18.35 8.28
C THR A 761 1.62 18.06 7.14
N ILE A 762 1.08 17.77 5.95
CA ILE A 762 1.87 17.67 4.72
C ILE A 762 2.60 18.99 4.42
N GLU A 763 1.95 20.14 4.66
CA GLU A 763 2.58 21.46 4.51
C GLU A 763 3.81 21.60 5.42
N GLU A 764 3.67 21.26 6.70
CA GLU A 764 4.79 21.29 7.63
C GLU A 764 5.90 20.32 7.22
N ALA A 765 5.55 19.13 6.72
CA ALA A 765 6.53 18.18 6.20
C ALA A 765 7.32 18.75 5.02
N ILE A 766 6.67 19.43 4.06
CA ILE A 766 7.34 20.14 2.95
C ILE A 766 8.29 21.20 3.50
N LEU A 767 7.86 22.00 4.48
CA LEU A 767 8.68 23.06 5.07
C LEU A 767 9.91 22.56 5.84
N TRP A 768 9.90 21.31 6.30
CA TRP A 768 11.07 20.67 6.91
C TRP A 768 12.14 20.24 5.91
N HIS A 769 11.86 20.19 4.60
CA HIS A 769 12.83 19.76 3.59
C HIS A 769 14.02 20.73 3.52
N GLY A 770 15.18 20.31 4.01
CA GLY A 770 16.45 21.03 3.94
C GLY A 770 17.43 20.37 2.98
N GLY A 771 18.72 20.65 3.15
CA GLY A 771 19.80 20.02 2.37
C GLY A 771 19.57 20.15 0.86
N GLN A 772 19.61 19.01 0.17
CA GLN A 772 19.38 18.90 -1.27
C GLN A 772 17.97 19.34 -1.71
N ALA A 773 16.99 19.28 -0.81
CA ALA A 773 15.60 19.66 -1.10
C ALA A 773 15.28 21.13 -0.77
N ALA A 774 16.24 21.90 -0.26
CA ALA A 774 16.03 23.28 0.17
C ALA A 774 15.50 24.19 -0.96
N ALA A 775 16.03 24.04 -2.18
CA ALA A 775 15.59 24.83 -3.33
C ALA A 775 14.11 24.57 -3.69
N ALA A 776 13.68 23.31 -3.67
CA ALA A 776 12.28 22.95 -3.92
C ALA A 776 11.34 23.50 -2.83
N ARG A 777 11.74 23.37 -1.55
CA ARG A 777 11.01 23.96 -0.41
C ARG A 777 10.87 25.48 -0.58
N ASP A 778 11.95 26.18 -0.93
CA ASP A 778 11.93 27.63 -1.00
C ASP A 778 11.09 28.13 -2.18
N ARG A 779 11.04 27.40 -3.29
CA ARG A 779 10.07 27.65 -4.37
C ARG A 779 8.63 27.41 -3.91
N PHE A 780 8.35 26.36 -3.14
CA PHE A 780 7.03 26.13 -2.56
C PHE A 780 6.61 27.29 -1.65
N LYS A 781 7.52 27.79 -0.80
CA LYS A 781 7.26 28.96 0.05
C LYS A 781 6.97 30.22 -0.75
N ALA A 782 7.55 30.35 -1.95
CA ALA A 782 7.35 31.50 -2.83
C ALA A 782 6.01 31.48 -3.59
N LEU A 783 5.32 30.33 -3.67
CA LEU A 783 3.99 30.24 -4.26
C LEU A 783 2.97 31.03 -3.44
N GLY A 784 1.90 31.51 -4.08
CA GLY A 784 0.72 32.03 -3.39
C GLY A 784 -0.03 30.93 -2.63
N ALA A 785 -0.82 31.30 -1.62
CA ALA A 785 -1.53 30.36 -0.75
C ALA A 785 -2.36 29.31 -1.50
N ASP A 786 -3.06 29.72 -2.57
CA ASP A 786 -3.88 28.81 -3.37
C ASP A 786 -3.04 27.75 -4.11
N ASP A 787 -1.89 28.15 -4.65
CA ASP A 787 -0.98 27.24 -5.36
C ASP A 787 -0.25 26.31 -4.39
N ARG A 788 0.12 26.78 -3.19
CA ARG A 788 0.61 25.92 -2.11
C ARG A 788 -0.42 24.84 -1.77
N GLN A 789 -1.68 25.22 -1.63
CA GLN A 789 -2.75 24.27 -1.34
C GLN A 789 -2.95 23.27 -2.47
N LYS A 790 -2.86 23.65 -3.76
CA LYS A 790 -2.95 22.69 -4.88
C LYS A 790 -1.86 21.62 -4.81
N VAL A 791 -0.63 21.99 -4.45
CA VAL A 791 0.47 21.01 -4.25
C VAL A 791 0.16 20.08 -3.08
N ILE A 792 -0.36 20.61 -1.96
CA ILE A 792 -0.79 19.80 -0.81
C ILE A 792 -1.93 18.85 -1.19
N ASP A 793 -2.93 19.34 -1.93
CA ASP A 793 -4.07 18.55 -2.42
C ASP A 793 -3.57 17.40 -3.30
N MET A 794 -2.62 17.67 -4.20
CA MET A 794 -1.99 16.64 -5.05
C MET A 794 -1.29 15.56 -4.22
N VAL A 795 -0.52 15.93 -3.19
CA VAL A 795 0.16 14.96 -2.31
C VAL A 795 -0.86 14.19 -1.46
N SER A 796 -1.94 14.84 -1.03
CA SER A 796 -3.04 14.25 -0.27
C SER A 796 -3.95 13.36 -1.13
N SER A 797 -3.87 13.48 -2.45
CA SER A 797 -4.61 12.64 -3.39
C SER A 797 -3.92 11.30 -3.63
N ARG A 798 -2.69 11.12 -3.15
CA ARG A 798 -1.91 9.89 -3.33
C ARG A 798 -2.21 8.82 -2.30
#